data_AF-A0A4P5VVX1-F1
#
_entry.id   AF-A0A4P5VVX1-F1
#
_cell.length_a   1.000
_cell.length_b   1.000
_cell.length_c   1.000
_cell.angle_alpha   90.00
_cell.angle_beta   90.00
_cell.angle_gamma   90.00
#
_symmetry.space_group_name_H-M   'P 1'
#
loop_
_entity.id
_entity.type
_entity.pdbx_description
1 polymer ?
#
loop_
_entity_poly.entity_id
_entity_poly.type
_entity_poly.pdbx_seq_one_letter_code
_entity_poly.pdbx_strand_id
1 'polypeptide(L)'
;MILLWLARAASAATLEVGTDYATIQDAIDAAGDGDVVHVPAGTWAEAVDFGNLSITLRGDGAGATILSPSTADDVVTMSSGRIAQLEELTLAPAGGTGIRLERGQLGVENVNIDTGGSSTARGGGIYVDGGQLELVGVVFTASTAAYGGHLYVTGGGEVTGSDVEFSGGSASNGGAIYADDGSALLFTNVLASGPWASGDGGFAYLDGADFTATDLVLDTPTGRNTAGVGFYVTGHGTLTLDASTLSGAEATGRSGGYAGGAIWLGDGSSAQIDASTFSGNVAYSGGAVFLQDAASATLRDVRFEDNAGDTYGGAIHASDGAEVDCDGCIFTSNAAESGGALYVATGSLFSDVDGTWTDNEASGSGGAIAMAGSAELSLDASIFSGNGADSDGGALYGAGDIEAADVSFTNNVARAGDGGAIGGDADLELDGGTFDGNEARLGNGGAIGIEGEAQLHSARFTDNDANDSGGAVWSEGSSLEIWEGTFFRNTAGASGGGVCASGVGDVSLTRSYLHGNAAKNGGAVALVDVSVAGTLSNLRVSDNVVSQDGGGVWLSGSVEIEVVNNTFAGNDGARNGGHIYTTAALSFVDNILLSAVDGGGAYGTSATTDRFYNLAWDNSGGDWVGWSDPTGTSGNVEVDPELEAYTADGDETNDSLFLSVGSPAIDAGSPAIFDVDGTRADIGAFGGPDADVADGDGDGFYDNVDCDDNDESINSAQTDVPYDGLDQDCSGADLTDVDGDGADAQLAGGSDCDDDDAAVHPGAPEVWYDGVDQDCSGGSDYDKDGDHHNASFEADGDDCNDENLTIHGGAIEVWYDGVDQDCDGRNDFDRDKDGFISQDYSGSDCDDYNAGRHPGNTEIPYNDVDEDCDDTDLIDVDGDGWVAEEAGGTDCNDAQVTVYPGAAEDPTDGFDTDCDGFSEWDRDGDGYDAVEYGGGDCEDFDAAINPMATEQWYDGTDQDCDGRDDDQDADGWLVADDCDDQNPGTHPGATERWDGVDNDCDGYSELDDRDNDGLSDLQEWMIGSDPQDPDTDGDTMIDGEEFVSGPDRDGDFIPDCIDTDDDNDGIASRTEMTVDVDGDGAANVDVDDDGANNARDDDSDADGGSDLDEGQQDSDYDGVGDWVDYQGDLVGGGCGTAWAGALLPGLTLAFWRRRTLARRTRA
;
A
#
# COMPACT_ATOMS: atom_id res chain seq x y z
N MET A 1 26.24 -27.03 8.77
CA MET A 1 27.23 -28.14 8.99
C MET A 1 28.61 -27.49 9.12
N ILE A 2 29.47 -27.83 10.08
CA ILE A 2 30.72 -28.63 9.91
C ILE A 2 31.35 -28.87 11.31
N LEU A 3 32.07 -30.01 11.46
CA LEU A 3 32.93 -30.49 12.58
C LEU A 3 32.17 -31.16 13.75
N LEU A 4 32.55 -32.32 14.31
CA LEU A 4 33.83 -33.02 14.35
C LEU A 4 33.60 -34.49 14.78
N TRP A 5 34.08 -35.51 14.06
CA TRP A 5 34.48 -36.78 14.70
C TRP A 5 35.71 -37.38 14.00
N LEU A 6 36.83 -37.36 14.72
CA LEU A 6 38.05 -38.12 14.43
C LEU A 6 37.78 -39.62 14.64
N ALA A 7 37.34 -40.30 13.57
CA ALA A 7 37.55 -41.73 13.41
C ALA A 7 38.47 -41.94 12.19
N ARG A 8 39.49 -42.80 12.35
CA ARG A 8 40.46 -43.19 11.32
C ARG A 8 39.77 -43.39 9.96
N ALA A 9 39.93 -42.44 9.04
CA ALA A 9 39.49 -42.58 7.65
C ALA A 9 40.23 -43.77 7.02
N ALA A 10 39.50 -44.85 6.78
CA ALA A 10 39.90 -45.77 5.73
C ALA A 10 39.87 -44.99 4.42
N SER A 11 40.89 -45.15 3.57
CA SER A 11 40.87 -44.59 2.22
C SER A 11 39.66 -45.18 1.49
N ALA A 12 38.71 -44.33 1.08
CA ALA A 12 37.69 -44.68 0.11
C ALA A 12 38.35 -45.36 -1.11
N ALA A 13 37.90 -46.57 -1.45
CA ALA A 13 38.34 -47.32 -2.60
C ALA A 13 37.34 -47.19 -3.74
N THR A 14 37.81 -47.22 -4.99
CA THR A 14 36.96 -47.38 -6.17
C THR A 14 36.93 -48.84 -6.58
N LEU A 15 35.74 -49.43 -6.64
CA LEU A 15 35.50 -50.83 -7.04
C LEU A 15 34.95 -50.85 -8.47
N GLU A 16 35.70 -51.47 -9.39
CA GLU A 16 35.41 -51.44 -10.82
C GLU A 16 34.56 -52.65 -11.27
N VAL A 17 33.32 -52.39 -11.68
CA VAL A 17 32.41 -53.43 -12.18
C VAL A 17 32.77 -53.83 -13.62
N GLY A 18 32.76 -55.12 -13.90
CA GLY A 18 33.13 -55.71 -15.19
C GLY A 18 34.64 -56.01 -15.33
N THR A 19 35.51 -55.39 -14.53
CA THR A 19 36.94 -55.71 -14.48
C THR A 19 37.31 -56.49 -13.22
N ASP A 20 36.98 -55.96 -12.04
CA ASP A 20 37.36 -56.53 -10.74
C ASP A 20 36.21 -57.35 -10.13
N TYR A 21 34.97 -56.96 -10.40
CA TYR A 21 33.74 -57.62 -9.95
C TYR A 21 32.86 -57.98 -11.14
N ALA A 22 32.19 -59.14 -11.10
CA ALA A 22 31.41 -59.64 -12.24
C ALA A 22 30.02 -58.99 -12.34
N THR A 23 29.48 -58.54 -11.21
CA THR A 23 28.15 -57.93 -11.06
C THR A 23 28.29 -56.67 -10.20
N ILE A 24 27.31 -55.77 -10.27
CA ILE A 24 27.26 -54.56 -9.46
C ILE A 24 27.07 -54.95 -7.99
N GLN A 25 26.19 -55.93 -7.70
CA GLN A 25 25.98 -56.39 -6.33
C GLN A 25 27.23 -57.04 -5.71
N ASP A 26 28.05 -57.77 -6.49
CA ASP A 26 29.30 -58.35 -5.96
C ASP A 26 30.29 -57.25 -5.54
N ALA A 27 30.27 -56.08 -6.21
CA ALA A 27 31.08 -54.93 -5.83
C ALA A 27 30.51 -54.25 -4.57
N ILE A 28 29.19 -54.04 -4.50
CA ILE A 28 28.51 -53.48 -3.31
C ILE A 28 28.76 -54.36 -2.08
N ASP A 29 28.62 -55.68 -2.20
CA ASP A 29 28.86 -56.64 -1.10
C ASP A 29 30.32 -56.63 -0.61
N ALA A 30 31.26 -56.17 -1.44
CA ALA A 30 32.67 -56.06 -1.12
C ALA A 30 33.09 -54.66 -0.62
N ALA A 31 32.23 -53.66 -0.79
CA ALA A 31 32.50 -52.28 -0.42
C ALA A 31 32.44 -52.05 1.10
N GLY A 32 33.21 -51.07 1.57
CA GLY A 32 33.11 -50.48 2.90
C GLY A 32 32.57 -49.05 2.84
N ASP A 33 32.41 -48.42 4.01
CA ASP A 33 31.92 -47.05 4.07
C ASP A 33 32.87 -46.05 3.41
N GLY A 34 32.30 -45.18 2.58
CA GLY A 34 32.98 -44.16 1.78
C GLY A 34 33.45 -44.67 0.42
N ASP A 35 33.31 -45.95 0.09
CA ASP A 35 33.76 -46.50 -1.18
C ASP A 35 32.85 -46.07 -2.36
N VAL A 36 33.45 -46.03 -3.55
CA VAL A 36 32.77 -45.74 -4.82
C VAL A 36 32.69 -47.03 -5.66
N VAL A 37 31.49 -47.46 -6.02
CA VAL A 37 31.28 -48.54 -6.99
C VAL A 37 31.10 -47.89 -8.36
N HIS A 38 32.07 -48.11 -9.26
CA HIS A 38 32.06 -47.54 -10.60
C HIS A 38 31.51 -48.55 -11.62
N VAL A 39 30.52 -48.12 -12.40
CA VAL A 39 29.81 -48.94 -13.40
C VAL A 39 30.02 -48.36 -14.81
N PRO A 40 30.83 -49.01 -15.65
CA PRO A 40 31.15 -48.46 -16.96
C PRO A 40 29.95 -48.53 -17.92
N ALA A 41 30.03 -47.74 -19.00
CA ALA A 41 28.98 -47.60 -19.99
C ALA A 41 28.49 -48.96 -20.54
N GLY A 42 27.17 -49.11 -20.61
CA GLY A 42 26.48 -50.34 -21.03
C GLY A 42 25.12 -50.51 -20.35
N THR A 43 24.38 -51.54 -20.78
CA THR A 43 23.12 -51.94 -20.14
C THR A 43 23.37 -53.13 -19.22
N TRP A 44 23.12 -52.93 -17.93
CA TRP A 44 23.34 -53.89 -16.84
C TRP A 44 22.01 -54.45 -16.37
N ALA A 45 21.81 -55.76 -16.57
CA ALA A 45 20.55 -56.43 -16.26
C ALA A 45 20.49 -56.92 -14.81
N GLU A 46 20.64 -55.99 -13.86
CA GLU A 46 20.75 -56.26 -12.43
C GLU A 46 19.86 -55.32 -11.62
N ALA A 47 19.38 -55.80 -10.48
CA ALA A 47 18.77 -55.02 -9.41
C ALA A 47 19.76 -55.03 -8.24
N VAL A 48 19.89 -53.90 -7.53
CA VAL A 48 20.91 -53.71 -6.48
C VAL A 48 20.28 -53.29 -5.15
N ASP A 49 20.86 -53.80 -4.07
CA ASP A 49 20.50 -53.48 -2.68
C ASP A 49 21.72 -52.90 -1.98
N PHE A 50 21.58 -51.66 -1.50
CA PHE A 50 22.64 -50.94 -0.78
C PHE A 50 22.81 -51.43 0.66
N GLY A 51 21.84 -52.19 1.19
CA GLY A 51 21.89 -52.74 2.53
C GLY A 51 21.96 -51.67 3.62
N ASN A 52 23.10 -51.59 4.33
CA ASN A 52 23.34 -50.66 5.44
C ASN A 52 24.71 -49.96 5.31
N LEU A 53 25.14 -49.73 4.07
CA LEU A 53 26.44 -49.16 3.73
C LEU A 53 26.32 -47.67 3.39
N SER A 54 27.40 -46.92 3.61
CA SER A 54 27.54 -45.57 3.08
C SER A 54 28.44 -45.58 1.86
N ILE A 55 27.88 -45.58 0.66
CA ILE A 55 28.62 -45.74 -0.61
C ILE A 55 28.10 -44.81 -1.69
N THR A 56 28.93 -44.60 -2.72
CA THR A 56 28.52 -43.96 -3.98
C THR A 56 28.47 -45.00 -5.10
N LEU A 57 27.35 -45.11 -5.82
CA LEU A 57 27.25 -45.86 -7.07
C LEU A 57 27.27 -44.89 -8.25
N ARG A 58 28.32 -44.93 -9.07
CA ARG A 58 28.57 -43.96 -10.15
C ARG A 58 28.68 -44.61 -11.52
N GLY A 59 27.95 -44.08 -12.50
CA GLY A 59 28.07 -44.46 -13.91
C GLY A 59 29.05 -43.60 -14.74
N ASP A 60 29.12 -43.87 -16.04
CA ASP A 60 29.88 -43.07 -17.02
C ASP A 60 29.05 -41.89 -17.61
N GLY A 61 27.81 -41.70 -17.13
CA GLY A 61 26.88 -40.64 -17.57
C GLY A 61 25.45 -41.14 -17.81
N ALA A 62 24.48 -40.24 -17.63
CA ALA A 62 23.08 -40.46 -17.98
C ALA A 62 22.94 -40.86 -19.47
N GLY A 63 22.30 -41.99 -19.74
CA GLY A 63 22.16 -42.60 -21.08
C GLY A 63 23.35 -43.44 -21.56
N ALA A 64 24.51 -43.36 -20.90
CA ALA A 64 25.68 -44.22 -21.18
C ALA A 64 25.68 -45.49 -20.32
N THR A 65 25.41 -45.35 -19.03
CA THR A 65 25.26 -46.47 -18.08
C THR A 65 23.78 -46.66 -17.74
N ILE A 66 23.19 -47.81 -18.05
CA ILE A 66 21.76 -48.11 -17.86
C ILE A 66 21.61 -49.34 -16.97
N LEU A 67 20.92 -49.21 -15.84
CA LEU A 67 20.53 -50.32 -14.97
C LEU A 67 19.08 -50.72 -15.30
N SER A 68 18.89 -51.95 -15.78
CA SER A 68 17.59 -52.44 -16.24
C SER A 68 17.38 -53.93 -15.93
N PRO A 69 16.86 -54.26 -14.73
CA PRO A 69 16.64 -55.65 -14.33
C PRO A 69 15.69 -56.37 -15.29
N SER A 70 15.94 -57.66 -15.54
CA SER A 70 15.14 -58.45 -16.50
C SER A 70 13.76 -58.89 -15.99
N THR A 71 13.47 -58.60 -14.73
CA THR A 71 12.27 -58.95 -13.96
C THR A 71 11.67 -57.67 -13.39
N ALA A 72 10.40 -57.71 -12.96
CA ALA A 72 9.70 -56.57 -12.38
C ALA A 72 10.15 -56.27 -10.93
N ASP A 73 11.46 -56.32 -10.70
CA ASP A 73 12.10 -55.97 -9.43
C ASP A 73 12.44 -54.46 -9.44
N ASP A 74 12.58 -53.89 -8.25
CA ASP A 74 13.03 -52.50 -8.12
C ASP A 74 14.52 -52.38 -8.48
N VAL A 75 14.93 -51.30 -9.16
CA VAL A 75 16.33 -51.20 -9.65
C VAL A 75 17.30 -50.99 -8.50
N VAL A 76 16.98 -50.06 -7.60
CA VAL A 76 17.74 -49.75 -6.39
C VAL A 76 16.83 -49.88 -5.17
N THR A 77 17.25 -50.63 -4.15
CA THR A 77 16.51 -50.75 -2.89
C THR A 77 17.40 -50.33 -1.70
N MET A 78 16.81 -49.59 -0.76
CA MET A 78 17.41 -49.27 0.54
C MET A 78 16.39 -49.44 1.67
N SER A 79 16.51 -50.53 2.43
CA SER A 79 15.56 -50.90 3.50
C SER A 79 16.01 -50.46 4.91
N SER A 80 17.26 -50.03 5.09
CA SER A 80 17.82 -49.61 6.39
C SER A 80 18.86 -48.50 6.23
N GLY A 81 18.85 -47.51 7.12
CA GLY A 81 19.46 -46.21 6.85
C GLY A 81 20.92 -46.01 7.28
N ARG A 82 21.74 -45.64 6.28
CA ARG A 82 22.87 -44.69 6.37
C ARG A 82 22.83 -43.77 5.12
N ILE A 83 23.88 -42.99 4.88
CA ILE A 83 23.98 -42.01 3.78
C ILE A 83 24.59 -42.68 2.54
N ALA A 84 23.89 -42.71 1.40
CA ALA A 84 24.39 -43.24 0.13
C ALA A 84 24.16 -42.25 -1.02
N GLN A 85 24.88 -42.44 -2.14
CA GLN A 85 24.81 -41.58 -3.33
C GLN A 85 24.65 -42.41 -4.62
N LEU A 86 23.84 -41.91 -5.55
CA LEU A 86 23.62 -42.48 -6.88
C LEU A 86 23.89 -41.42 -7.94
N GLU A 87 24.84 -41.64 -8.84
CA GLU A 87 25.34 -40.59 -9.73
C GLU A 87 25.51 -41.06 -11.19
N GLU A 88 25.20 -40.19 -12.14
CA GLU A 88 25.64 -40.29 -13.56
C GLU A 88 25.17 -41.57 -14.29
N LEU A 89 23.89 -41.92 -14.20
CA LEU A 89 23.35 -43.14 -14.82
C LEU A 89 21.86 -43.05 -15.18
N THR A 90 21.34 -44.13 -15.77
CA THR A 90 19.90 -44.27 -16.07
C THR A 90 19.32 -45.49 -15.38
N LEU A 91 18.18 -45.31 -14.71
CA LEU A 91 17.37 -46.37 -14.15
C LEU A 91 16.21 -46.69 -15.09
N ALA A 92 16.13 -47.94 -15.54
CA ALA A 92 15.12 -48.41 -16.47
C ALA A 92 14.41 -49.69 -15.96
N PRO A 93 13.50 -49.57 -14.97
CA PRO A 93 12.81 -50.71 -14.38
C PRO A 93 11.92 -51.45 -15.39
N ALA A 94 11.96 -52.79 -15.38
CA ALA A 94 11.09 -53.62 -16.21
C ALA A 94 9.75 -53.95 -15.51
N GLY A 95 9.05 -52.92 -15.01
CA GLY A 95 7.74 -53.01 -14.34
C GLY A 95 7.75 -52.95 -12.81
N GLY A 96 8.93 -52.85 -12.18
CA GLY A 96 9.11 -52.47 -10.77
C GLY A 96 9.26 -50.95 -10.60
N THR A 97 9.76 -50.50 -9.45
CA THR A 97 10.11 -49.09 -9.19
C THR A 97 11.58 -48.83 -9.54
N GLY A 98 11.96 -47.62 -9.96
CA GLY A 98 13.36 -47.23 -10.12
C GLY A 98 14.12 -47.30 -8.78
N ILE A 99 13.66 -46.54 -7.79
CA ILE A 99 14.26 -46.49 -6.44
C ILE A 99 13.20 -46.77 -5.37
N ARG A 100 13.45 -47.71 -4.47
CA ARG A 100 12.67 -47.89 -3.23
C ARG A 100 13.49 -47.52 -2.00
N LEU A 101 13.07 -46.46 -1.31
CA LEU A 101 13.62 -45.97 -0.06
C LEU A 101 12.62 -46.21 1.08
N GLU A 102 13.00 -46.98 2.09
CA GLU A 102 12.17 -47.18 3.30
C GLU A 102 12.76 -46.50 4.54
N ARG A 103 14.09 -46.32 4.62
CA ARG A 103 14.80 -45.58 5.68
C ARG A 103 16.20 -45.19 5.21
N GLY A 104 16.70 -44.05 5.68
CA GLY A 104 18.07 -43.58 5.40
C GLY A 104 18.09 -42.28 4.62
N GLN A 105 19.27 -41.90 4.13
CA GLN A 105 19.46 -40.73 3.28
C GLN A 105 20.08 -41.17 1.96
N LEU A 106 19.45 -40.82 0.84
CA LEU A 106 19.94 -41.11 -0.51
C LEU A 106 19.98 -39.82 -1.32
N GLY A 107 21.17 -39.45 -1.79
CA GLY A 107 21.30 -38.43 -2.84
C GLY A 107 21.33 -39.07 -4.22
N VAL A 108 20.73 -38.39 -5.19
CA VAL A 108 20.61 -38.81 -6.58
C VAL A 108 21.00 -37.63 -7.47
N GLU A 109 22.12 -37.74 -8.18
CA GLU A 109 22.69 -36.64 -8.97
C GLU A 109 22.87 -37.03 -10.44
N ASN A 110 22.35 -36.21 -11.36
CA ASN A 110 22.45 -36.40 -12.82
C ASN A 110 21.98 -37.81 -13.26
N VAL A 111 20.80 -38.22 -12.78
CA VAL A 111 20.21 -39.53 -13.08
C VAL A 111 18.93 -39.38 -13.90
N ASN A 112 18.81 -40.20 -14.94
CA ASN A 112 17.55 -40.33 -15.68
C ASN A 112 16.76 -41.54 -15.18
N ILE A 113 15.46 -41.36 -14.93
CA ILE A 113 14.54 -42.43 -14.54
C ILE A 113 13.48 -42.60 -15.63
N ASP A 114 13.62 -43.66 -16.42
CA ASP A 114 12.72 -43.99 -17.54
C ASP A 114 12.07 -45.36 -17.30
N THR A 115 10.79 -45.35 -16.94
CA THR A 115 10.07 -46.59 -16.60
C THR A 115 9.38 -47.26 -17.79
N GLY A 116 9.47 -46.69 -18.99
CA GLY A 116 8.88 -47.26 -20.19
C GLY A 116 7.35 -47.42 -20.17
N GLY A 117 6.64 -46.67 -19.32
CA GLY A 117 5.19 -46.47 -19.40
C GLY A 117 4.27 -47.47 -18.68
N SER A 118 4.75 -48.39 -17.85
CA SER A 118 3.85 -49.25 -17.05
C SER A 118 4.53 -49.90 -15.83
N SER A 119 4.35 -49.31 -14.66
CA SER A 119 4.54 -49.96 -13.36
C SER A 119 3.18 -50.30 -12.74
N THR A 120 3.07 -51.45 -12.05
CA THR A 120 1.90 -51.74 -11.19
C THR A 120 2.13 -51.28 -9.75
N ALA A 121 3.29 -50.70 -9.45
CA ALA A 121 3.68 -50.25 -8.12
C ALA A 121 3.18 -48.81 -7.86
N ARG A 122 3.29 -48.39 -6.60
CA ARG A 122 3.21 -46.98 -6.18
C ARG A 122 4.57 -46.33 -6.45
N GLY A 123 4.60 -45.12 -7.00
CA GLY A 123 5.86 -44.47 -7.36
C GLY A 123 6.54 -45.24 -8.49
N GLY A 124 6.13 -44.98 -9.74
CA GLY A 124 6.70 -45.69 -10.90
C GLY A 124 8.21 -45.47 -11.00
N GLY A 125 8.66 -44.24 -10.76
CA GLY A 125 10.07 -43.87 -10.68
C GLY A 125 10.67 -44.14 -9.30
N ILE A 126 10.14 -43.49 -8.26
CA ILE A 126 10.66 -43.55 -6.89
C ILE A 126 9.53 -43.76 -5.88
N TYR A 127 9.78 -44.61 -4.89
CA TYR A 127 8.94 -44.84 -3.73
C TYR A 127 9.71 -44.52 -2.46
N VAL A 128 9.17 -43.66 -1.61
CA VAL A 128 9.71 -43.26 -0.30
C VAL A 128 8.68 -43.56 0.79
N ASP A 129 9.08 -44.32 1.82
CA ASP A 129 8.27 -44.61 3.02
C ASP A 129 9.10 -44.29 4.25
N GLY A 130 9.17 -43.01 4.60
CA GLY A 130 10.14 -42.46 5.55
C GLY A 130 11.58 -42.39 5.00
N GLY A 131 12.40 -41.52 5.60
CA GLY A 131 13.76 -41.23 5.16
C GLY A 131 13.89 -39.94 4.35
N GLN A 132 15.11 -39.63 3.92
CA GLN A 132 15.48 -38.40 3.22
C GLN A 132 15.99 -38.73 1.81
N LEU A 133 15.40 -38.09 0.81
CA LEU A 133 15.80 -38.21 -0.59
C LEU A 133 16.19 -36.84 -1.12
N GLU A 134 17.38 -36.73 -1.71
CA GLU A 134 17.88 -35.51 -2.35
C GLU A 134 18.06 -35.77 -3.85
N LEU A 135 17.45 -34.92 -4.69
CA LEU A 135 17.46 -35.03 -6.15
C LEU A 135 18.16 -33.80 -6.75
N VAL A 136 19.19 -34.00 -7.56
CA VAL A 136 19.89 -32.91 -8.25
C VAL A 136 20.05 -33.26 -9.73
N GLY A 137 19.50 -32.44 -10.63
CA GLY A 137 19.61 -32.70 -12.08
C GLY A 137 18.95 -34.01 -12.51
N VAL A 138 17.81 -34.36 -11.90
CA VAL A 138 17.12 -35.64 -12.12
C VAL A 138 16.00 -35.48 -13.15
N VAL A 139 15.99 -36.37 -14.15
CA VAL A 139 14.97 -36.36 -15.20
C VAL A 139 14.10 -37.60 -15.12
N PHE A 140 12.80 -37.41 -14.90
CA PHE A 140 11.79 -38.45 -14.94
C PHE A 140 11.10 -38.48 -16.31
N THR A 141 10.96 -39.67 -16.90
CA THR A 141 10.32 -39.81 -18.21
C THR A 141 9.25 -40.91 -18.21
N ALA A 142 8.03 -40.53 -18.63
CA ALA A 142 6.95 -41.43 -19.01
C ALA A 142 6.62 -42.54 -18.00
N SER A 143 6.42 -42.18 -16.72
CA SER A 143 6.10 -43.15 -15.68
C SER A 143 4.62 -43.30 -15.41
N THR A 144 4.15 -44.55 -15.43
CA THR A 144 2.75 -44.89 -15.16
C THR A 144 2.67 -45.73 -13.89
N ALA A 145 1.85 -45.32 -12.93
CA ALA A 145 1.67 -46.00 -11.64
C ALA A 145 0.19 -46.00 -11.21
N ALA A 146 -0.12 -46.65 -10.08
CA ALA A 146 -1.43 -46.50 -9.46
C ALA A 146 -1.58 -45.13 -8.77
N TYR A 147 -0.53 -44.71 -8.06
CA TYR A 147 -0.41 -43.46 -7.33
C TYR A 147 1.00 -42.93 -7.53
N GLY A 148 1.15 -41.65 -7.87
CA GLY A 148 2.46 -41.03 -8.08
C GLY A 148 3.16 -41.66 -9.27
N GLY A 149 2.87 -41.20 -10.49
CA GLY A 149 3.45 -41.77 -11.71
C GLY A 149 4.98 -41.84 -11.61
N HIS A 150 5.59 -40.74 -11.20
CA HIS A 150 7.03 -40.62 -10.99
C HIS A 150 7.41 -40.86 -9.54
N LEU A 151 6.77 -40.18 -8.58
CA LEU A 151 7.17 -40.15 -7.18
C LEU A 151 5.99 -40.47 -6.25
N TYR A 152 6.22 -41.36 -5.29
CA TYR A 152 5.30 -41.64 -4.19
C TYR A 152 6.02 -41.48 -2.85
N VAL A 153 5.50 -40.63 -1.96
CA VAL A 153 6.08 -40.33 -0.65
C VAL A 153 5.04 -40.59 0.44
N THR A 154 5.44 -41.27 1.52
CA THR A 154 4.58 -41.60 2.66
C THR A 154 5.40 -41.71 3.94
N GLY A 155 4.73 -41.84 5.08
CA GLY A 155 5.35 -42.16 6.36
C GLY A 155 6.26 -41.05 6.91
N GLY A 156 5.96 -39.79 6.60
CA GLY A 156 6.80 -38.63 6.95
C GLY A 156 8.13 -38.63 6.19
N GLY A 157 8.10 -39.00 4.90
CA GLY A 157 9.27 -38.93 4.03
C GLY A 157 9.60 -37.48 3.66
N GLU A 158 10.89 -37.16 3.56
CA GLU A 158 11.38 -35.85 3.15
C GLU A 158 12.06 -35.98 1.79
N VAL A 159 11.63 -35.16 0.83
CA VAL A 159 12.24 -35.09 -0.50
C VAL A 159 12.67 -33.66 -0.78
N THR A 160 13.96 -33.45 -1.01
CA THR A 160 14.50 -32.19 -1.53
C THR A 160 14.90 -32.36 -2.99
N GLY A 161 14.70 -31.35 -3.83
CA GLY A 161 15.14 -31.42 -5.21
C GLY A 161 15.52 -30.09 -5.85
N SER A 162 16.57 -30.08 -6.65
CA SER A 162 16.96 -28.97 -7.52
C SER A 162 17.17 -29.45 -8.96
N ASP A 163 16.75 -28.62 -9.93
CA ASP A 163 16.87 -28.92 -11.37
C ASP A 163 16.17 -30.24 -11.74
N VAL A 164 14.92 -30.42 -11.31
CA VAL A 164 14.17 -31.67 -11.52
C VAL A 164 13.20 -31.53 -12.69
N GLU A 165 13.24 -32.48 -13.63
CA GLU A 165 12.31 -32.52 -14.77
C GLU A 165 11.32 -33.69 -14.64
N PHE A 166 10.03 -33.38 -14.61
CA PHE A 166 8.93 -34.34 -14.69
C PHE A 166 8.31 -34.32 -16.10
N SER A 167 8.82 -35.15 -17.01
CA SER A 167 8.22 -35.32 -18.32
C SER A 167 7.11 -36.39 -18.31
N GLY A 168 5.88 -35.93 -18.49
CA GLY A 168 4.67 -36.74 -18.45
C GLY A 168 4.40 -37.24 -17.03
N GLY A 169 3.97 -38.49 -16.92
CA GLY A 169 3.53 -39.07 -15.65
C GLY A 169 2.06 -39.42 -15.74
N SER A 170 1.70 -40.63 -15.35
CA SER A 170 0.33 -41.12 -15.42
C SER A 170 -0.04 -41.90 -14.17
N ALA A 171 -1.11 -41.50 -13.49
CA ALA A 171 -1.61 -42.24 -12.34
C ALA A 171 -3.14 -42.21 -12.21
N SER A 172 -3.66 -42.94 -11.21
CA SER A 172 -5.03 -42.73 -10.78
C SER A 172 -5.12 -41.38 -10.07
N ASN A 173 -4.32 -41.18 -9.02
CA ASN A 173 -4.15 -39.89 -8.36
C ASN A 173 -2.66 -39.52 -8.34
N GLY A 174 -2.36 -38.23 -8.48
CA GLY A 174 -0.99 -37.74 -8.49
C GLY A 174 -0.25 -38.21 -9.75
N GLY A 175 -0.58 -37.63 -10.90
CA GLY A 175 -0.05 -38.08 -12.19
C GLY A 175 1.47 -38.13 -12.22
N ALA A 176 2.14 -37.15 -11.62
CA ALA A 176 3.57 -37.18 -11.35
C ALA A 176 3.86 -37.58 -9.89
N ILE A 177 3.24 -36.91 -8.92
CA ILE A 177 3.59 -36.99 -7.49
C ILE A 177 2.38 -37.38 -6.65
N TYR A 178 2.58 -38.28 -5.70
CA TYR A 178 1.63 -38.54 -4.63
C TYR A 178 2.35 -38.46 -3.30
N ALA A 179 1.82 -37.69 -2.35
CA ALA A 179 2.37 -37.58 -0.99
C ALA A 179 1.26 -37.64 0.07
N ASP A 180 1.53 -38.34 1.17
CA ASP A 180 0.62 -38.44 2.33
C ASP A 180 1.37 -38.53 3.67
N ASP A 181 0.62 -38.62 4.77
CA ASP A 181 1.10 -38.97 6.12
C ASP A 181 2.20 -38.01 6.66
N GLY A 182 2.03 -36.69 6.48
CA GLY A 182 2.96 -35.67 7.01
C GLY A 182 4.30 -35.63 6.28
N SER A 183 4.32 -36.07 5.02
CA SER A 183 5.52 -36.00 4.17
C SER A 183 5.79 -34.56 3.72
N ALA A 184 7.07 -34.22 3.53
CA ALA A 184 7.50 -32.90 3.10
C ALA A 184 8.29 -32.97 1.80
N LEU A 185 7.94 -32.11 0.85
CA LEU A 185 8.59 -32.01 -0.45
C LEU A 185 9.03 -30.56 -0.68
N LEU A 186 10.33 -30.34 -0.87
CA LEU A 186 10.91 -29.02 -1.11
C LEU A 186 11.68 -29.03 -2.43
N PHE A 187 11.30 -28.13 -3.34
CA PHE A 187 11.88 -28.09 -4.67
C PHE A 187 12.32 -26.68 -5.08
N THR A 188 13.34 -26.61 -5.93
CA THR A 188 13.77 -25.38 -6.61
C THR A 188 14.04 -25.69 -8.07
N ASN A 189 13.60 -24.82 -8.98
CA ASN A 189 13.77 -24.97 -10.43
C ASN A 189 13.25 -26.33 -10.94
N VAL A 190 11.93 -26.45 -11.03
CA VAL A 190 11.26 -27.67 -11.47
C VAL A 190 10.54 -27.43 -12.78
N LEU A 191 10.74 -28.33 -13.74
CA LEU A 191 10.00 -28.35 -14.99
C LEU A 191 9.08 -29.58 -15.04
N ALA A 192 7.78 -29.37 -15.05
CA ALA A 192 6.79 -30.43 -15.20
C ALA A 192 5.94 -30.20 -16.46
N SER A 193 5.87 -31.20 -17.35
CA SER A 193 5.13 -31.07 -18.61
C SER A 193 4.23 -32.27 -18.89
N GLY A 194 2.95 -31.98 -19.17
CA GLY A 194 1.94 -32.97 -19.55
C GLY A 194 1.70 -34.13 -18.58
N PRO A 195 1.77 -33.97 -17.23
CA PRO A 195 1.36 -35.03 -16.33
C PRO A 195 -0.15 -35.25 -16.44
N TRP A 196 -0.60 -36.49 -16.20
CA TRP A 196 -1.98 -36.88 -16.40
C TRP A 196 -2.53 -37.78 -15.28
N ALA A 197 -3.74 -37.46 -14.80
CA ALA A 197 -4.49 -38.29 -13.87
C ALA A 197 -5.89 -38.67 -14.37
N SER A 198 -6.40 -39.78 -13.85
CA SER A 198 -7.78 -40.24 -14.08
C SER A 198 -8.73 -40.06 -12.89
N GLY A 199 -8.16 -39.77 -11.73
CA GLY A 199 -8.79 -39.25 -10.52
C GLY A 199 -8.25 -37.85 -10.26
N ASP A 200 -7.75 -37.57 -9.06
CA ASP A 200 -7.40 -36.21 -8.59
C ASP A 200 -5.89 -35.93 -8.58
N GLY A 201 -5.48 -34.68 -8.71
CA GLY A 201 -4.06 -34.30 -8.72
C GLY A 201 -3.36 -34.72 -10.02
N GLY A 202 -3.60 -33.99 -11.11
CA GLY A 202 -3.01 -34.33 -12.42
C GLY A 202 -1.48 -34.25 -12.39
N PHE A 203 -0.89 -33.27 -11.72
CA PHE A 203 0.52 -33.26 -11.35
C PHE A 203 0.72 -33.91 -9.97
N ALA A 204 0.15 -33.33 -8.91
CA ALA A 204 0.39 -33.76 -7.53
C ALA A 204 -0.90 -33.98 -6.73
N TYR A 205 -0.91 -35.03 -5.92
CA TYR A 205 -1.94 -35.30 -4.92
C TYR A 205 -1.31 -35.29 -3.52
N LEU A 206 -1.78 -34.41 -2.65
CA LEU A 206 -1.25 -34.16 -1.31
C LEU A 206 -2.36 -34.38 -0.26
N ASP A 207 -2.16 -35.32 0.67
CA ASP A 207 -3.10 -35.62 1.76
C ASP A 207 -2.40 -35.52 3.12
N GLY A 208 -2.56 -34.37 3.78
CA GLY A 208 -1.82 -34.00 4.98
C GLY A 208 -0.31 -33.97 4.76
N ALA A 209 0.12 -33.55 3.57
CA ALA A 209 1.51 -33.43 3.16
C ALA A 209 1.81 -32.00 2.75
N ASP A 210 3.08 -31.62 2.89
CA ASP A 210 3.58 -30.27 2.61
C ASP A 210 4.37 -30.27 1.30
N PHE A 211 4.09 -29.31 0.43
CA PHE A 211 4.82 -29.11 -0.82
C PHE A 211 5.23 -27.66 -0.97
N THR A 212 6.53 -27.42 -1.09
CA THR A 212 7.12 -26.10 -1.31
C THR A 212 7.92 -26.12 -2.60
N ALA A 213 7.70 -25.15 -3.47
CA ALA A 213 8.51 -24.98 -4.66
C ALA A 213 8.78 -23.52 -5.01
N THR A 214 10.03 -23.23 -5.37
CA THR A 214 10.45 -22.00 -6.05
C THR A 214 10.78 -22.31 -7.50
N ASP A 215 10.41 -21.43 -8.44
CA ASP A 215 10.63 -21.60 -9.88
C ASP A 215 10.03 -22.91 -10.44
N LEU A 216 8.80 -23.24 -10.05
CA LEU A 216 8.07 -24.36 -10.66
C LEU A 216 7.40 -23.90 -11.95
N VAL A 217 7.76 -24.53 -13.07
CA VAL A 217 7.01 -24.43 -14.32
C VAL A 217 6.20 -25.69 -14.54
N LEU A 218 4.88 -25.59 -14.37
CA LEU A 218 3.92 -26.65 -14.65
C LEU A 218 3.12 -26.33 -15.92
N ASP A 219 3.42 -27.05 -16.99
CA ASP A 219 2.82 -26.84 -18.31
C ASP A 219 1.86 -27.98 -18.70
N THR A 220 0.65 -27.59 -19.06
CA THR A 220 -0.43 -28.43 -19.60
C THR A 220 -0.71 -29.73 -18.83
N PRO A 221 -0.86 -29.70 -17.48
CA PRO A 221 -1.34 -30.87 -16.78
C PRO A 221 -2.78 -31.16 -17.21
N THR A 222 -3.11 -32.43 -17.41
CA THR A 222 -4.44 -32.81 -17.91
C THR A 222 -5.08 -33.88 -17.05
N GLY A 223 -6.39 -33.77 -16.89
CA GLY A 223 -7.18 -34.72 -16.12
C GLY A 223 -8.46 -35.06 -16.83
N ARG A 224 -9.03 -36.24 -16.58
CA ARG A 224 -10.40 -36.53 -17.03
C ARG A 224 -11.29 -36.56 -15.82
N ASN A 225 -12.15 -35.55 -15.68
CA ASN A 225 -13.03 -35.41 -14.53
C ASN A 225 -12.20 -35.43 -13.22
N THR A 226 -11.21 -34.55 -13.17
CA THR A 226 -10.15 -34.47 -12.15
C THR A 226 -10.30 -33.15 -11.42
N ALA A 227 -10.32 -33.17 -10.09
CA ALA A 227 -10.13 -31.96 -9.30
C ALA A 227 -8.63 -31.71 -9.12
N GLY A 228 -8.22 -30.44 -9.13
CA GLY A 228 -6.81 -30.07 -8.96
C GLY A 228 -5.94 -30.67 -10.05
N VAL A 229 -6.13 -30.29 -11.31
CA VAL A 229 -5.37 -30.91 -12.41
C VAL A 229 -3.88 -30.62 -12.29
N GLY A 230 -3.47 -29.48 -11.74
CA GLY A 230 -2.13 -29.35 -11.18
C GLY A 230 -2.05 -30.06 -9.81
N PHE A 231 -2.49 -29.38 -8.77
CA PHE A 231 -2.40 -29.79 -7.38
C PHE A 231 -3.77 -30.09 -6.79
N TYR A 232 -3.88 -31.21 -6.09
CA TYR A 232 -5.01 -31.51 -5.22
C TYR A 232 -4.50 -31.63 -3.78
N VAL A 233 -4.97 -30.75 -2.89
CA VAL A 233 -4.50 -30.64 -1.51
C VAL A 233 -5.66 -30.84 -0.53
N THR A 234 -5.51 -31.79 0.38
CA THR A 234 -6.49 -32.16 1.41
C THR A 234 -5.77 -32.53 2.70
N GLY A 235 -6.53 -32.81 3.78
CA GLY A 235 -6.01 -33.38 5.01
C GLY A 235 -5.18 -32.40 5.85
N HIS A 236 -5.46 -31.10 5.75
CA HIS A 236 -4.64 -30.02 6.32
C HIS A 236 -3.21 -29.98 5.74
N GLY A 237 -3.07 -30.29 4.44
CA GLY A 237 -1.80 -30.13 3.73
C GLY A 237 -1.49 -28.66 3.47
N THR A 238 -0.22 -28.37 3.20
CA THR A 238 0.25 -27.03 2.83
C THR A 238 0.87 -27.02 1.45
N LEU A 239 0.57 -25.96 0.68
CA LEU A 239 1.17 -25.69 -0.62
C LEU A 239 1.83 -24.31 -0.56
N THR A 240 3.14 -24.25 -0.79
CA THR A 240 3.89 -23.01 -0.91
C THR A 240 4.50 -22.91 -2.30
N LEU A 241 4.20 -21.85 -3.03
CA LEU A 241 4.72 -21.61 -4.37
C LEU A 241 5.30 -20.20 -4.44
N ASP A 242 6.50 -20.09 -5.00
CA ASP A 242 7.22 -18.84 -5.16
C ASP A 242 7.79 -18.76 -6.58
N ALA A 243 7.70 -17.59 -7.22
CA ALA A 243 8.18 -17.36 -8.59
C ALA A 243 7.75 -18.45 -9.61
N SER A 244 6.53 -18.98 -9.47
CA SER A 244 6.10 -20.20 -10.16
C SER A 244 5.07 -19.94 -11.25
N THR A 245 5.07 -20.74 -12.31
CA THR A 245 4.12 -20.65 -13.43
C THR A 245 3.30 -21.94 -13.57
N LEU A 246 1.99 -21.84 -13.43
CA LEU A 246 1.04 -22.94 -13.63
C LEU A 246 0.12 -22.62 -14.82
N SER A 247 0.34 -23.30 -15.94
CA SER A 247 -0.30 -22.94 -17.21
C SER A 247 -1.00 -24.09 -17.91
N GLY A 248 -2.12 -23.79 -18.57
CA GLY A 248 -2.84 -24.70 -19.45
C GLY A 248 -3.43 -25.93 -18.75
N ALA A 249 -3.67 -25.87 -17.44
CA ALA A 249 -4.26 -26.98 -16.71
C ALA A 249 -5.71 -27.22 -17.15
N GLU A 250 -6.05 -28.44 -17.60
CA GLU A 250 -7.38 -28.71 -18.16
C GLU A 250 -8.05 -29.96 -17.56
N ALA A 251 -9.22 -29.72 -16.92
CA ALA A 251 -10.13 -30.79 -16.50
C ALA A 251 -11.04 -31.22 -17.68
N THR A 252 -10.62 -32.21 -18.47
CA THR A 252 -11.39 -32.69 -19.63
C THR A 252 -12.67 -33.44 -19.21
N GLY A 253 -13.76 -33.24 -19.95
CA GLY A 253 -15.02 -33.96 -19.73
C GLY A 253 -16.00 -33.32 -18.73
N ARG A 254 -15.69 -32.11 -18.26
CA ARG A 254 -16.45 -31.15 -17.41
C ARG A 254 -17.94 -31.47 -17.29
N SER A 255 -18.27 -32.42 -16.42
CA SER A 255 -19.64 -32.72 -16.02
C SER A 255 -19.78 -32.33 -14.56
N GLY A 256 -20.68 -31.38 -14.27
CA GLY A 256 -20.78 -30.61 -13.01
C GLY A 256 -20.21 -31.26 -11.76
N GLY A 257 -19.16 -30.64 -11.20
CA GLY A 257 -18.53 -31.00 -9.93
C GLY A 257 -17.00 -31.18 -9.93
N TYR A 258 -16.30 -30.92 -11.04
CA TYR A 258 -14.83 -31.04 -11.10
C TYR A 258 -14.20 -29.65 -11.22
N ALA A 259 -13.50 -29.21 -10.18
CA ALA A 259 -13.07 -27.83 -9.98
C ALA A 259 -11.57 -27.70 -9.68
N GLY A 260 -11.02 -26.49 -9.79
CA GLY A 260 -9.61 -26.20 -9.54
C GLY A 260 -8.73 -26.72 -10.67
N GLY A 261 -8.64 -25.96 -11.77
CA GLY A 261 -7.86 -26.40 -12.93
C GLY A 261 -6.39 -26.54 -12.55
N ALA A 262 -5.76 -25.49 -12.03
CA ALA A 262 -4.41 -25.56 -11.51
C ALA A 262 -4.38 -26.13 -10.09
N ILE A 263 -5.20 -25.63 -9.17
CA ILE A 263 -5.15 -25.98 -7.74
C ILE A 263 -6.56 -26.23 -7.20
N TRP A 264 -6.69 -27.30 -6.41
CA TRP A 264 -7.85 -27.56 -5.57
C TRP A 264 -7.41 -27.69 -4.12
N LEU A 265 -8.06 -26.94 -3.21
CA LEU A 265 -7.83 -26.94 -1.77
C LEU A 265 -9.12 -27.33 -1.02
N GLY A 266 -8.99 -28.19 -0.02
CA GLY A 266 -10.10 -28.56 0.86
C GLY A 266 -9.66 -29.10 2.22
N ASP A 267 -10.64 -29.42 3.06
CA ASP A 267 -10.45 -29.97 4.41
C ASP A 267 -9.51 -29.13 5.30
N GLY A 268 -9.67 -27.80 5.28
CA GLY A 268 -8.84 -26.87 6.06
C GLY A 268 -7.35 -26.90 5.69
N SER A 269 -7.03 -27.22 4.43
CA SER A 269 -5.69 -27.08 3.85
C SER A 269 -5.42 -25.62 3.47
N SER A 270 -4.15 -25.24 3.36
CA SER A 270 -3.77 -23.86 3.06
C SER A 270 -2.78 -23.75 1.90
N ALA A 271 -2.83 -22.63 1.18
CA ALA A 271 -1.82 -22.25 0.20
C ALA A 271 -1.20 -20.88 0.53
N GLN A 272 0.10 -20.75 0.27
CA GLN A 272 0.84 -19.50 0.24
C GLN A 272 1.48 -19.39 -1.13
N ILE A 273 1.17 -18.34 -1.87
CA ILE A 273 1.60 -18.21 -3.26
C ILE A 273 2.09 -16.79 -3.48
N ASP A 274 3.36 -16.65 -3.80
CA ASP A 274 4.03 -15.37 -3.95
C ASP A 274 4.63 -15.28 -5.38
N ALA A 275 4.56 -14.10 -5.99
CA ALA A 275 5.18 -13.75 -7.29
C ALA A 275 4.94 -14.78 -8.42
N SER A 276 3.74 -15.36 -8.48
CA SER A 276 3.45 -16.52 -9.33
C SER A 276 2.39 -16.21 -10.39
N THR A 277 2.36 -17.00 -11.47
CA THR A 277 1.44 -16.80 -12.60
C THR A 277 0.58 -18.04 -12.87
N PHE A 278 -0.72 -17.83 -12.99
CA PHE A 278 -1.72 -18.80 -13.41
C PHE A 278 -2.32 -18.39 -14.75
N SER A 279 -1.98 -19.11 -15.82
CA SER A 279 -2.42 -18.73 -17.17
C SER A 279 -3.14 -19.81 -17.95
N GLY A 280 -4.26 -19.45 -18.59
CA GLY A 280 -4.98 -20.32 -19.51
C GLY A 280 -5.53 -21.61 -18.87
N ASN A 281 -5.78 -21.60 -17.56
CA ASN A 281 -6.27 -22.77 -16.83
C ASN A 281 -7.79 -22.88 -16.95
N VAL A 282 -8.30 -24.11 -17.08
CA VAL A 282 -9.70 -24.35 -17.42
C VAL A 282 -10.34 -25.48 -16.61
N ALA A 283 -11.41 -25.15 -15.90
CA ALA A 283 -12.18 -26.07 -15.07
C ALA A 283 -13.70 -25.82 -15.16
N TYR A 284 -14.50 -26.61 -14.43
CA TYR A 284 -15.93 -26.32 -14.30
C TYR A 284 -16.17 -25.10 -13.40
N SER A 285 -15.35 -24.93 -12.36
CA SER A 285 -15.33 -23.75 -11.49
C SER A 285 -13.93 -23.56 -10.92
N GLY A 286 -13.51 -22.32 -10.72
CA GLY A 286 -12.14 -22.00 -10.34
C GLY A 286 -11.16 -22.51 -11.39
N GLY A 287 -11.13 -21.85 -12.55
CA GLY A 287 -10.29 -22.27 -13.67
C GLY A 287 -8.82 -22.41 -13.25
N ALA A 288 -8.33 -21.50 -12.42
CA ALA A 288 -7.04 -21.65 -11.74
C ALA A 288 -7.20 -22.34 -10.38
N VAL A 289 -7.86 -21.71 -9.42
CA VAL A 289 -7.89 -22.14 -8.01
C VAL A 289 -9.32 -22.37 -7.54
N PHE A 290 -9.52 -23.47 -6.80
CA PHE A 290 -10.79 -23.74 -6.14
C PHE A 290 -10.56 -24.08 -4.67
N LEU A 291 -11.32 -23.45 -3.77
CA LEU A 291 -11.27 -23.64 -2.33
C LEU A 291 -12.63 -24.03 -1.75
N GLN A 292 -12.62 -24.98 -0.81
CA GLN A 292 -13.80 -25.36 -0.03
C GLN A 292 -13.45 -25.86 1.38
N ASP A 293 -14.47 -26.13 2.20
CA ASP A 293 -14.33 -26.79 3.51
C ASP A 293 -13.32 -26.09 4.44
N ALA A 294 -13.48 -24.77 4.59
CA ALA A 294 -12.61 -23.89 5.38
C ALA A 294 -11.11 -23.91 4.98
N ALA A 295 -10.81 -24.20 3.71
CA ALA A 295 -9.48 -24.01 3.15
C ALA A 295 -9.15 -22.52 3.00
N SER A 296 -7.87 -22.18 3.06
CA SER A 296 -7.39 -20.80 2.92
C SER A 296 -6.30 -20.64 1.86
N ALA A 297 -6.19 -19.44 1.28
CA ALA A 297 -5.06 -19.05 0.45
C ALA A 297 -4.62 -17.61 0.74
N THR A 298 -3.31 -17.40 0.88
CA THR A 298 -2.68 -16.07 0.88
C THR A 298 -1.91 -15.92 -0.42
N LEU A 299 -2.19 -14.86 -1.17
CA LEU A 299 -1.70 -14.60 -2.51
C LEU A 299 -1.02 -13.23 -2.52
N ARG A 300 0.26 -13.16 -2.91
CA ARG A 300 1.02 -11.91 -3.07
C ARG A 300 1.60 -11.80 -4.46
N ASP A 301 1.38 -10.68 -5.14
CA ASP A 301 1.90 -10.42 -6.49
C ASP A 301 1.55 -11.55 -7.48
N VAL A 302 0.35 -12.13 -7.34
CA VAL A 302 -0.08 -13.27 -8.15
C VAL A 302 -0.86 -12.79 -9.37
N ARG A 303 -0.48 -13.29 -10.54
CA ARG A 303 -1.14 -12.99 -11.82
C ARG A 303 -2.07 -14.13 -12.24
N PHE A 304 -3.34 -13.81 -12.49
CA PHE A 304 -4.36 -14.71 -13.03
C PHE A 304 -4.79 -14.24 -14.41
N GLU A 305 -4.29 -14.90 -15.45
CA GLU A 305 -4.45 -14.48 -16.85
C GLU A 305 -5.21 -15.53 -17.67
N ASP A 306 -6.21 -15.12 -18.45
CA ASP A 306 -6.91 -15.98 -19.41
C ASP A 306 -7.52 -17.28 -18.80
N ASN A 307 -7.84 -17.29 -17.51
CA ASN A 307 -8.40 -18.48 -16.87
C ASN A 307 -9.92 -18.56 -17.08
N ALA A 308 -10.42 -19.78 -17.26
CA ALA A 308 -11.81 -20.00 -17.61
C ALA A 308 -12.52 -21.04 -16.74
N GLY A 309 -13.66 -20.63 -16.19
CA GLY A 309 -14.61 -21.46 -15.45
C GLY A 309 -15.87 -21.63 -16.29
N ASP A 310 -16.41 -22.85 -16.38
CA ASP A 310 -17.67 -23.04 -17.10
C ASP A 310 -18.87 -22.35 -16.40
N THR A 311 -18.82 -22.18 -15.07
CA THR A 311 -19.95 -21.65 -14.29
C THR A 311 -19.57 -20.59 -13.26
N TYR A 312 -18.56 -20.83 -12.43
CA TYR A 312 -18.22 -19.95 -11.30
C TYR A 312 -16.73 -19.70 -11.26
N GLY A 313 -16.31 -18.43 -11.25
CA GLY A 313 -14.92 -18.04 -11.06
C GLY A 313 -14.01 -18.51 -12.19
N GLY A 314 -13.64 -17.62 -13.11
CA GLY A 314 -12.69 -17.96 -14.18
C GLY A 314 -11.32 -18.27 -13.61
N ALA A 315 -10.84 -17.47 -12.67
CA ALA A 315 -9.63 -17.70 -11.91
C ALA A 315 -9.93 -18.48 -10.63
N ILE A 316 -10.68 -17.88 -9.69
CA ILE A 316 -10.83 -18.37 -8.32
C ILE A 316 -12.30 -18.66 -7.98
N HIS A 317 -12.56 -19.75 -7.27
CA HIS A 317 -13.84 -19.98 -6.62
C HIS A 317 -13.62 -20.37 -5.15
N ALA A 318 -14.14 -19.56 -4.23
CA ALA A 318 -14.15 -19.79 -2.79
C ALA A 318 -15.55 -20.23 -2.32
N SER A 319 -15.61 -21.30 -1.52
CA SER A 319 -16.89 -21.84 -1.02
C SER A 319 -16.78 -22.52 0.35
N ASP A 320 -17.92 -22.81 0.98
CA ASP A 320 -18.02 -23.61 2.21
C ASP A 320 -17.05 -23.16 3.34
N GLY A 321 -16.99 -21.84 3.59
CA GLY A 321 -16.18 -21.25 4.64
C GLY A 321 -14.74 -20.97 4.25
N ALA A 322 -14.42 -21.01 2.96
CA ALA A 322 -13.08 -20.68 2.45
C ALA A 322 -12.74 -19.20 2.65
N GLU A 323 -11.45 -18.93 2.74
CA GLU A 323 -10.88 -17.59 2.95
C GLU A 323 -9.76 -17.37 1.95
N VAL A 324 -9.77 -16.24 1.25
CA VAL A 324 -8.72 -15.88 0.30
C VAL A 324 -8.31 -14.44 0.56
N ASP A 325 -7.01 -14.24 0.67
CA ASP A 325 -6.39 -12.94 0.94
C ASP A 325 -5.42 -12.62 -0.20
N CYS A 326 -5.63 -11.48 -0.86
CA CYS A 326 -4.87 -11.01 -2.00
C CYS A 326 -4.22 -9.65 -1.70
N ASP A 327 -2.94 -9.55 -2.06
CA ASP A 327 -2.11 -8.36 -1.93
C ASP A 327 -1.34 -8.18 -3.25
N GLY A 328 -1.53 -7.05 -3.95
CA GLY A 328 -0.89 -6.80 -5.25
C GLY A 328 -1.30 -7.77 -6.36
N CYS A 329 -2.47 -8.40 -6.26
CA CYS A 329 -2.89 -9.46 -7.20
C CYS A 329 -3.51 -8.89 -8.47
N ILE A 330 -3.24 -9.56 -9.61
CA ILE A 330 -3.68 -9.08 -10.93
C ILE A 330 -4.56 -10.13 -11.60
N PHE A 331 -5.77 -9.74 -12.00
CA PHE A 331 -6.77 -10.57 -12.68
C PHE A 331 -7.10 -9.99 -14.05
N THR A 332 -6.58 -10.64 -15.10
CA THR A 332 -6.75 -10.14 -16.48
C THR A 332 -7.43 -11.17 -17.38
N SER A 333 -8.46 -10.73 -18.12
CA SER A 333 -9.10 -11.53 -19.19
C SER A 333 -9.63 -12.90 -18.73
N ASN A 334 -10.06 -13.01 -17.47
CA ASN A 334 -10.67 -14.25 -16.97
C ASN A 334 -12.16 -14.31 -17.33
N ALA A 335 -12.68 -15.52 -17.53
CA ALA A 335 -14.06 -15.69 -17.98
C ALA A 335 -14.85 -16.81 -17.27
N ALA A 336 -16.12 -16.52 -16.94
CA ALA A 336 -17.08 -17.49 -16.39
C ALA A 336 -18.55 -17.16 -16.69
N GLU A 337 -19.49 -17.97 -16.20
CA GLU A 337 -20.92 -17.60 -16.20
C GLU A 337 -21.24 -16.60 -15.08
N SER A 338 -20.59 -16.69 -13.92
CA SER A 338 -20.71 -15.70 -12.84
C SER A 338 -19.36 -15.51 -12.17
N GLY A 339 -18.95 -14.25 -12.00
CA GLY A 339 -17.62 -13.92 -11.50
C GLY A 339 -16.57 -14.28 -12.53
N GLY A 340 -16.39 -13.44 -13.55
CA GLY A 340 -15.48 -13.75 -14.66
C GLY A 340 -14.08 -14.09 -14.17
N ALA A 341 -13.59 -13.42 -13.13
CA ALA A 341 -12.39 -13.82 -12.38
C ALA A 341 -12.72 -14.62 -11.12
N LEU A 342 -13.53 -14.07 -10.22
CA LEU A 342 -13.73 -14.58 -8.86
C LEU A 342 -15.20 -14.86 -8.58
N TYR A 343 -15.48 -16.01 -7.96
CA TYR A 343 -16.78 -16.28 -7.35
C TYR A 343 -16.64 -16.61 -5.86
N VAL A 344 -17.36 -15.86 -5.01
CA VAL A 344 -17.40 -16.04 -3.55
C VAL A 344 -18.76 -16.59 -3.13
N ALA A 345 -18.80 -17.83 -2.64
CA ALA A 345 -20.02 -18.46 -2.18
C ALA A 345 -20.34 -18.15 -0.72
N THR A 346 -21.60 -18.35 -0.35
CA THR A 346 -22.16 -18.09 0.99
C THR A 346 -21.27 -18.56 2.14
N GLY A 347 -20.95 -17.64 3.06
CA GLY A 347 -20.17 -17.91 4.27
C GLY A 347 -18.66 -17.97 4.06
N SER A 348 -18.17 -17.56 2.88
CA SER A 348 -16.75 -17.45 2.54
C SER A 348 -16.36 -15.97 2.50
N LEU A 349 -15.07 -15.70 2.67
CA LEU A 349 -14.50 -14.35 2.70
C LEU A 349 -13.46 -14.20 1.59
N PHE A 350 -13.43 -13.02 0.98
CA PHE A 350 -12.34 -12.59 0.11
C PHE A 350 -11.88 -11.18 0.53
N SER A 351 -10.58 -10.99 0.70
CA SER A 351 -9.94 -9.68 0.91
C SER A 351 -8.97 -9.40 -0.24
N ASP A 352 -8.92 -8.14 -0.64
CA ASP A 352 -8.04 -7.62 -1.69
C ASP A 352 -7.47 -6.27 -1.26
N VAL A 353 -6.16 -6.14 -1.34
CA VAL A 353 -5.43 -4.87 -1.18
C VAL A 353 -4.59 -4.67 -2.44
N ASP A 354 -4.68 -3.48 -3.04
CA ASP A 354 -3.92 -3.10 -4.24
C ASP A 354 -4.11 -4.09 -5.42
N GLY A 355 -5.35 -4.55 -5.61
CA GLY A 355 -5.68 -5.51 -6.66
C GLY A 355 -6.03 -4.84 -7.98
N THR A 356 -5.58 -5.41 -9.11
CA THR A 356 -5.93 -4.95 -10.46
C THR A 356 -6.81 -5.96 -11.20
N TRP A 357 -8.00 -5.53 -11.61
CA TRP A 357 -9.04 -6.36 -12.22
C TRP A 357 -9.41 -5.81 -13.60
N THR A 358 -8.84 -6.40 -14.67
CA THR A 358 -8.96 -5.85 -16.03
C THR A 358 -9.58 -6.83 -17.02
N ASP A 359 -10.52 -6.35 -17.83
CA ASP A 359 -11.10 -7.07 -18.98
C ASP A 359 -11.70 -8.45 -18.63
N ASN A 360 -12.19 -8.64 -17.40
CA ASN A 360 -12.83 -9.90 -17.01
C ASN A 360 -14.27 -9.95 -17.53
N GLU A 361 -14.68 -11.11 -18.03
CA GLU A 361 -15.99 -11.28 -18.68
C GLU A 361 -16.87 -12.35 -18.04
N ALA A 362 -18.10 -11.97 -17.69
CA ALA A 362 -19.14 -12.89 -17.26
C ALA A 362 -20.31 -12.94 -18.25
N SER A 363 -20.73 -14.14 -18.66
CA SER A 363 -21.99 -14.30 -19.42
C SER A 363 -23.26 -14.21 -18.56
N GLY A 364 -23.10 -13.96 -17.27
CA GLY A 364 -24.14 -13.73 -16.26
C GLY A 364 -23.85 -12.43 -15.53
N SER A 365 -23.66 -12.47 -14.21
CA SER A 365 -23.42 -11.30 -13.36
C SER A 365 -21.97 -11.26 -12.84
N GLY A 366 -21.47 -10.06 -12.55
CA GLY A 366 -20.14 -9.85 -11.98
C GLY A 366 -19.02 -10.14 -12.97
N GLY A 367 -18.70 -9.19 -13.85
CA GLY A 367 -17.68 -9.37 -14.89
C GLY A 367 -16.32 -9.76 -14.32
N ALA A 368 -15.91 -9.16 -13.20
CA ALA A 368 -14.77 -9.58 -12.40
C ALA A 368 -15.21 -10.50 -11.25
N ILE A 369 -16.04 -9.98 -10.34
CA ILE A 369 -16.36 -10.63 -9.06
C ILE A 369 -17.87 -10.88 -8.96
N ALA A 370 -18.27 -12.08 -8.54
CA ALA A 370 -19.66 -12.35 -8.17
C ALA A 370 -19.76 -13.05 -6.81
N MET A 371 -20.71 -12.58 -5.99
CA MET A 371 -20.97 -13.07 -4.64
C MET A 371 -22.36 -13.66 -4.47
N ALA A 372 -22.51 -14.53 -3.47
CA ALA A 372 -23.79 -15.17 -3.16
C ALA A 372 -24.12 -15.28 -1.66
N GLY A 373 -25.31 -14.86 -1.26
CA GLY A 373 -25.82 -15.02 0.10
C GLY A 373 -24.93 -14.27 1.10
N SER A 374 -24.66 -14.84 2.28
CA SER A 374 -23.78 -14.23 3.30
C SER A 374 -22.28 -14.36 2.98
N ALA A 375 -21.88 -14.10 1.74
CA ALA A 375 -20.47 -13.92 1.40
C ALA A 375 -20.03 -12.51 1.83
N GLU A 376 -18.76 -12.36 2.15
CA GLU A 376 -18.15 -11.10 2.57
C GLU A 376 -17.00 -10.76 1.62
N LEU A 377 -16.89 -9.49 1.25
CA LEU A 377 -15.84 -8.96 0.39
C LEU A 377 -15.31 -7.65 0.98
N SER A 378 -13.99 -7.56 1.12
CA SER A 378 -13.26 -6.36 1.51
C SER A 378 -12.30 -5.99 0.39
N LEU A 379 -12.37 -4.73 -0.07
CA LEU A 379 -11.53 -4.18 -1.13
C LEU A 379 -10.88 -2.89 -0.63
N ASP A 380 -9.58 -2.75 -0.86
CA ASP A 380 -8.80 -1.56 -0.48
C ASP A 380 -7.82 -1.19 -1.59
N ALA A 381 -7.86 0.06 -2.04
CA ALA A 381 -6.99 0.58 -3.11
C ALA A 381 -7.04 -0.22 -4.44
N SER A 382 -8.11 -0.98 -4.69
CA SER A 382 -8.21 -1.85 -5.88
C SER A 382 -8.81 -1.16 -7.10
N ILE A 383 -8.34 -1.54 -8.29
CA ILE A 383 -8.71 -0.99 -9.60
C ILE A 383 -9.50 -2.01 -10.43
N PHE A 384 -10.67 -1.62 -10.93
CA PHE A 384 -11.54 -2.40 -11.81
C PHE A 384 -11.75 -1.67 -13.13
N SER A 385 -11.14 -2.17 -14.21
CA SER A 385 -11.19 -1.52 -15.52
C SER A 385 -11.67 -2.44 -16.63
N GLY A 386 -12.62 -1.97 -17.46
CA GLY A 386 -13.05 -2.68 -18.68
C GLY A 386 -13.78 -4.01 -18.43
N ASN A 387 -14.25 -4.27 -17.21
CA ASN A 387 -14.93 -5.54 -16.90
C ASN A 387 -16.37 -5.54 -17.44
N GLY A 388 -16.84 -6.70 -17.89
CA GLY A 388 -18.12 -6.81 -18.59
C GLY A 388 -19.00 -7.97 -18.14
N ALA A 389 -20.27 -7.68 -17.84
CA ALA A 389 -21.29 -8.66 -17.52
C ALA A 389 -22.49 -8.60 -18.49
N ASP A 390 -23.09 -9.74 -18.81
CA ASP A 390 -24.32 -9.79 -19.61
C ASP A 390 -25.57 -9.42 -18.78
N SER A 391 -25.53 -9.54 -17.46
CA SER A 391 -26.60 -9.20 -16.51
C SER A 391 -26.19 -8.00 -15.63
N ASP A 392 -26.22 -8.15 -14.31
CA ASP A 392 -25.97 -7.08 -13.33
C ASP A 392 -24.50 -7.06 -12.88
N GLY A 393 -24.02 -5.88 -12.47
CA GLY A 393 -22.67 -5.70 -11.94
C GLY A 393 -21.60 -5.93 -13.01
N GLY A 394 -21.36 -4.92 -13.85
CA GLY A 394 -20.39 -5.05 -14.94
C GLY A 394 -18.99 -5.44 -14.46
N ALA A 395 -18.56 -4.94 -13.30
CA ALA A 395 -17.40 -5.45 -12.58
C ALA A 395 -17.79 -6.41 -11.45
N LEU A 396 -18.67 -5.95 -10.56
CA LEU A 396 -18.94 -6.63 -9.28
C LEU A 396 -20.43 -6.87 -9.11
N TYR A 397 -20.80 -8.13 -8.87
CA TYR A 397 -22.14 -8.49 -8.45
C TYR A 397 -22.18 -8.93 -6.98
N GLY A 398 -22.95 -8.21 -6.16
CA GLY A 398 -23.09 -8.46 -4.73
C GLY A 398 -24.45 -9.04 -4.35
N ALA A 399 -24.46 -10.05 -3.47
CA ALA A 399 -25.66 -10.50 -2.76
C ALA A 399 -25.41 -10.75 -1.26
N GLY A 400 -24.23 -10.31 -0.79
CA GLY A 400 -23.73 -10.33 0.58
C GLY A 400 -23.13 -8.97 0.92
N ASP A 401 -22.27 -8.89 1.93
CA ASP A 401 -21.77 -7.60 2.43
C ASP A 401 -20.50 -7.19 1.66
N ILE A 402 -20.44 -5.93 1.22
CA ILE A 402 -19.28 -5.34 0.53
C ILE A 402 -18.80 -4.15 1.34
N GLU A 403 -17.52 -4.19 1.70
CA GLU A 403 -16.77 -3.07 2.26
C GLU A 403 -15.68 -2.69 1.25
N ALA A 404 -15.67 -1.44 0.80
CA ALA A 404 -14.73 -0.96 -0.19
C ALA A 404 -14.17 0.40 0.21
N ALA A 405 -12.85 0.56 0.16
CA ALA A 405 -12.16 1.81 0.41
C ALA A 405 -11.19 2.15 -0.73
N ASP A 406 -11.15 3.43 -1.11
CA ASP A 406 -10.20 3.96 -2.10
C ASP A 406 -10.15 3.19 -3.44
N VAL A 407 -11.30 2.67 -3.87
CA VAL A 407 -11.43 1.84 -5.07
C VAL A 407 -11.64 2.67 -6.35
N SER A 408 -11.19 2.14 -7.49
CA SER A 408 -11.46 2.74 -8.80
C SER A 408 -12.23 1.79 -9.71
N PHE A 409 -13.33 2.25 -10.29
CA PHE A 409 -14.13 1.53 -11.27
C PHE A 409 -14.24 2.36 -12.55
N THR A 410 -13.56 1.91 -13.61
CA THR A 410 -13.50 2.62 -14.88
C THR A 410 -14.01 1.78 -16.03
N ASN A 411 -14.89 2.34 -16.87
CA ASN A 411 -15.35 1.72 -18.11
C ASN A 411 -15.95 0.30 -17.96
N ASN A 412 -16.57 0.01 -16.82
CA ASN A 412 -17.22 -1.29 -16.59
C ASN A 412 -18.65 -1.30 -17.17
N VAL A 413 -19.09 -2.45 -17.68
CA VAL A 413 -20.32 -2.53 -18.48
C VAL A 413 -21.25 -3.65 -18.05
N ALA A 414 -22.46 -3.28 -17.63
CA ALA A 414 -23.60 -4.17 -17.49
C ALA A 414 -24.46 -4.11 -18.78
N ARG A 415 -24.48 -5.19 -19.57
CA ARG A 415 -25.10 -5.15 -20.91
C ARG A 415 -26.61 -5.26 -20.90
N ALA A 416 -27.20 -5.89 -19.89
CA ALA A 416 -28.65 -6.05 -19.79
C ALA A 416 -29.24 -5.89 -18.38
N GLY A 417 -28.40 -5.76 -17.36
CA GLY A 417 -28.80 -5.58 -15.96
C GLY A 417 -28.46 -4.20 -15.40
N ASP A 418 -28.52 -4.10 -14.09
CA ASP A 418 -28.28 -2.89 -13.31
C ASP A 418 -26.82 -2.83 -12.80
N GLY A 419 -26.32 -1.64 -12.52
CA GLY A 419 -24.97 -1.43 -11.97
C GLY A 419 -23.86 -1.68 -12.99
N GLY A 420 -23.49 -0.66 -13.78
CA GLY A 420 -22.41 -0.80 -14.76
C GLY A 420 -21.07 -1.17 -14.12
N ALA A 421 -20.80 -0.69 -12.90
CA ALA A 421 -19.70 -1.17 -12.06
C ALA A 421 -20.19 -2.20 -11.03
N ILE A 422 -20.99 -1.76 -10.06
CA ILE A 422 -21.45 -2.55 -8.91
C ILE A 422 -22.95 -2.76 -9.00
N GLY A 423 -23.41 -4.01 -8.97
CA GLY A 423 -24.83 -4.34 -9.02
C GLY A 423 -25.26 -5.43 -8.04
N GLY A 424 -26.54 -5.44 -7.66
CA GLY A 424 -27.18 -6.58 -6.97
C GLY A 424 -27.92 -6.23 -5.68
N ASP A 425 -28.03 -7.23 -4.80
CA ASP A 425 -28.84 -7.17 -3.56
C ASP A 425 -27.97 -6.94 -2.31
N ALA A 426 -26.69 -6.58 -2.49
CA ALA A 426 -25.71 -6.42 -1.43
C ALA A 426 -25.94 -5.17 -0.57
N ASP A 427 -25.59 -5.27 0.71
CA ASP A 427 -25.32 -4.10 1.54
C ASP A 427 -23.90 -3.60 1.17
N LEU A 428 -23.79 -2.31 0.89
CA LEU A 428 -22.57 -1.67 0.39
C LEU A 428 -22.15 -0.53 1.34
N GLU A 429 -20.93 -0.64 1.85
CA GLU A 429 -20.21 0.43 2.53
C GLU A 429 -19.02 0.83 1.66
N LEU A 430 -19.00 2.09 1.24
CA LEU A 430 -17.98 2.68 0.39
C LEU A 430 -17.42 3.91 1.09
N ASP A 431 -16.10 3.94 1.28
CA ASP A 431 -15.36 5.08 1.83
C ASP A 431 -14.28 5.52 0.84
N GLY A 432 -14.53 6.62 0.13
CA GLY A 432 -13.70 7.03 -0.99
C GLY A 432 -13.89 6.17 -2.25
N GLY A 433 -13.29 6.63 -3.34
CA GLY A 433 -13.26 5.90 -4.62
C GLY A 433 -13.84 6.66 -5.81
N THR A 434 -13.44 6.22 -7.00
CA THR A 434 -13.78 6.86 -8.28
C THR A 434 -14.55 5.90 -9.18
N PHE A 435 -15.64 6.38 -9.77
CA PHE A 435 -16.48 5.67 -10.71
C PHE A 435 -16.58 6.48 -11.99
N ASP A 436 -15.88 6.05 -13.03
CA ASP A 436 -15.74 6.80 -14.28
C ASP A 436 -16.15 6.00 -15.51
N GLY A 437 -17.01 6.59 -16.36
CA GLY A 437 -17.39 5.98 -17.64
C GLY A 437 -18.12 4.64 -17.55
N ASN A 438 -18.72 4.28 -16.40
CA ASN A 438 -19.41 2.99 -16.25
C ASN A 438 -20.81 3.02 -16.90
N GLU A 439 -21.21 1.90 -17.52
CA GLU A 439 -22.38 1.86 -18.40
C GLU A 439 -23.37 0.72 -18.03
N ALA A 440 -24.60 1.10 -17.69
CA ALA A 440 -25.75 0.19 -17.58
C ALA A 440 -26.66 0.30 -18.82
N ARG A 441 -26.31 -0.44 -19.87
CA ARG A 441 -26.87 -0.30 -21.24
C ARG A 441 -28.37 -0.40 -21.36
N LEU A 442 -28.99 -1.22 -20.52
CA LEU A 442 -30.44 -1.48 -20.55
C LEU A 442 -31.07 -1.45 -19.16
N GLY A 443 -30.30 -1.05 -18.14
CA GLY A 443 -30.71 -1.05 -16.74
C GLY A 443 -30.57 0.32 -16.08
N ASN A 444 -30.45 0.29 -14.77
CA ASN A 444 -30.34 1.41 -13.85
C ASN A 444 -28.95 1.42 -13.20
N GLY A 445 -28.53 2.58 -12.68
CA GLY A 445 -27.26 2.70 -11.97
C GLY A 445 -26.07 2.54 -12.91
N GLY A 446 -25.70 3.60 -13.64
CA GLY A 446 -24.58 3.52 -14.59
C GLY A 446 -23.29 3.11 -13.90
N ALA A 447 -23.05 3.57 -12.68
CA ALA A 447 -22.03 3.03 -11.78
C ALA A 447 -22.61 1.96 -10.83
N ILE A 448 -23.52 2.36 -9.94
CA ILE A 448 -24.01 1.54 -8.84
C ILE A 448 -25.51 1.32 -8.97
N GLY A 449 -25.95 0.06 -8.98
CA GLY A 449 -27.37 -0.34 -9.02
C GLY A 449 -27.69 -1.40 -7.98
N ILE A 450 -28.29 -0.99 -6.85
CA ILE A 450 -28.42 -1.87 -5.67
C ILE A 450 -29.81 -1.87 -5.02
N GLU A 451 -30.20 -3.03 -4.49
CA GLU A 451 -31.45 -3.22 -3.71
C GLU A 451 -31.22 -3.30 -2.17
N GLY A 452 -29.97 -3.40 -1.73
CA GLY A 452 -29.56 -3.43 -0.31
C GLY A 452 -29.42 -2.05 0.33
N GLU A 453 -28.87 -1.99 1.54
CA GLU A 453 -28.47 -0.73 2.19
C GLU A 453 -27.19 -0.18 1.53
N ALA A 454 -27.13 1.13 1.28
CA ALA A 454 -25.94 1.78 0.72
C ALA A 454 -25.50 2.95 1.56
N GLN A 455 -24.21 2.96 1.91
CA GLN A 455 -23.51 4.07 2.54
C GLN A 455 -22.34 4.45 1.63
N LEU A 456 -22.43 5.62 1.00
CA LEU A 456 -21.44 6.11 0.04
C LEU A 456 -20.81 7.39 0.59
N HIS A 457 -19.60 7.30 1.08
CA HIS A 457 -18.85 8.41 1.67
C HIS A 457 -17.73 8.81 0.71
N SER A 458 -17.56 10.12 0.48
CA SER A 458 -16.40 10.69 -0.22
C SER A 458 -16.13 10.14 -1.63
N ALA A 459 -17.16 9.59 -2.29
CA ALA A 459 -17.04 8.94 -3.59
C ALA A 459 -17.30 9.90 -4.76
N ARG A 460 -16.53 9.74 -5.84
CA ARG A 460 -16.66 10.52 -7.09
C ARG A 460 -17.26 9.69 -8.21
N PHE A 461 -18.28 10.24 -8.87
CA PHE A 461 -18.97 9.64 -9.99
C PHE A 461 -18.94 10.58 -11.20
N THR A 462 -18.23 10.20 -12.25
CA THR A 462 -18.04 11.01 -13.44
C THR A 462 -18.49 10.24 -14.68
N ASP A 463 -19.24 10.89 -15.57
CA ASP A 463 -19.54 10.39 -16.92
C ASP A 463 -20.16 8.96 -16.97
N ASN A 464 -20.89 8.57 -15.92
CA ASN A 464 -21.59 7.28 -15.87
C ASN A 464 -22.95 7.35 -16.58
N ASP A 465 -23.30 6.31 -17.33
CA ASP A 465 -24.52 6.26 -18.16
C ASP A 465 -25.44 5.09 -17.81
N ALA A 466 -26.71 5.43 -17.57
CA ALA A 466 -27.78 4.45 -17.39
C ALA A 466 -28.89 4.67 -18.43
N ASN A 467 -29.32 3.60 -19.08
CA ASN A 467 -30.45 3.71 -20.02
C ASN A 467 -31.78 4.06 -19.32
N ASP A 468 -31.98 3.62 -18.08
CA ASP A 468 -33.22 3.89 -17.33
C ASP A 468 -33.02 4.95 -16.23
N SER A 469 -32.68 4.60 -14.98
CA SER A 469 -32.61 5.60 -13.89
C SER A 469 -31.30 5.54 -13.11
N GLY A 470 -30.90 6.65 -12.48
CA GLY A 470 -29.65 6.74 -11.71
C GLY A 470 -28.44 6.64 -12.62
N GLY A 471 -28.07 7.73 -13.28
CA GLY A 471 -26.94 7.71 -14.22
C GLY A 471 -25.64 7.33 -13.52
N ALA A 472 -25.42 7.79 -12.28
CA ALA A 472 -24.42 7.22 -11.40
C ALA A 472 -25.02 6.12 -10.50
N VAL A 473 -25.94 6.52 -9.62
CA VAL A 473 -26.42 5.66 -8.53
C VAL A 473 -27.92 5.44 -8.63
N TRP A 474 -28.31 4.16 -8.61
CA TRP A 474 -29.68 3.73 -8.46
C TRP A 474 -29.84 2.85 -7.21
N SER A 475 -30.83 3.18 -6.39
CA SER A 475 -31.17 2.41 -5.18
C SER A 475 -32.68 2.14 -5.07
N GLU A 476 -33.04 0.91 -4.72
CA GLU A 476 -34.41 0.49 -4.41
C GLU A 476 -34.48 -0.23 -3.05
N GLY A 477 -35.52 0.04 -2.23
CA GLY A 477 -35.86 -0.81 -1.08
C GLY A 477 -35.46 -0.30 0.32
N SER A 478 -34.17 -0.37 0.68
CA SER A 478 -33.73 -0.25 2.08
C SER A 478 -33.40 1.19 2.51
N SER A 479 -32.14 1.61 2.43
CA SER A 479 -31.70 2.98 2.74
C SER A 479 -30.54 3.39 1.85
N LEU A 480 -30.47 4.70 1.58
CA LEU A 480 -29.37 5.32 0.84
C LEU A 480 -28.84 6.50 1.64
N GLU A 481 -27.58 6.40 2.04
CA GLU A 481 -26.81 7.48 2.63
C GLU A 481 -25.68 7.86 1.68
N ILE A 482 -25.62 9.14 1.34
CA ILE A 482 -24.53 9.73 0.57
C ILE A 482 -24.02 10.93 1.35
N TRP A 483 -22.73 10.95 1.60
CA TRP A 483 -22.06 12.01 2.33
C TRP A 483 -20.78 12.39 1.58
N GLU A 484 -20.59 13.68 1.31
CA GLU A 484 -19.41 14.19 0.59
C GLU A 484 -19.21 13.57 -0.82
N GLY A 485 -20.30 13.15 -1.46
CA GLY A 485 -20.25 12.61 -2.82
C GLY A 485 -20.12 13.69 -3.90
N THR A 486 -19.39 13.39 -4.97
CA THR A 486 -19.33 14.25 -6.17
C THR A 486 -19.90 13.54 -7.40
N PHE A 487 -20.80 14.20 -8.12
CA PHE A 487 -21.53 13.63 -9.26
C PHE A 487 -21.45 14.59 -10.46
N PHE A 488 -20.61 14.26 -11.42
CA PHE A 488 -20.34 15.07 -12.60
C PHE A 488 -20.79 14.38 -13.88
N ARG A 489 -21.59 15.10 -14.69
CA ARG A 489 -21.95 14.69 -16.07
C ARG A 489 -22.57 13.30 -16.22
N ASN A 490 -23.16 12.76 -15.15
CA ASN A 490 -23.81 11.45 -15.20
C ASN A 490 -25.16 11.55 -15.93
N THR A 491 -25.48 10.54 -16.73
CA THR A 491 -26.63 10.57 -17.64
C THR A 491 -27.59 9.41 -17.38
N ALA A 492 -28.89 9.73 -17.30
CA ALA A 492 -29.96 8.75 -17.16
C ALA A 492 -31.04 8.93 -18.23
N GLY A 493 -31.44 7.84 -18.88
CA GLY A 493 -32.50 7.90 -19.88
C GLY A 493 -33.90 8.18 -19.31
N ALA A 494 -34.13 8.12 -18.00
CA ALA A 494 -35.42 8.34 -17.34
C ALA A 494 -35.36 9.31 -16.15
N SER A 495 -34.77 8.95 -15.01
CA SER A 495 -34.78 9.84 -13.83
C SER A 495 -33.49 9.77 -13.02
N GLY A 496 -33.07 10.90 -12.44
CA GLY A 496 -31.88 10.97 -11.60
C GLY A 496 -30.61 10.80 -12.43
N GLY A 497 -30.15 11.85 -13.08
CA GLY A 497 -28.89 11.79 -13.86
C GLY A 497 -27.71 11.45 -12.96
N GLY A 498 -27.61 12.08 -11.78
CA GLY A 498 -26.71 11.61 -10.72
C GLY A 498 -27.32 10.43 -9.95
N VAL A 499 -28.31 10.73 -9.11
CA VAL A 499 -28.87 9.79 -8.13
C VAL A 499 -30.36 9.56 -8.36
N CYS A 500 -30.80 8.30 -8.38
CA CYS A 500 -32.20 7.93 -8.35
C CYS A 500 -32.49 6.94 -7.22
N ALA A 501 -33.35 7.34 -6.28
CA ALA A 501 -33.82 6.46 -5.22
C ALA A 501 -35.34 6.23 -5.36
N SER A 502 -35.75 4.96 -5.44
CA SER A 502 -37.14 4.56 -5.70
C SER A 502 -37.65 3.59 -4.64
N GLY A 503 -38.79 3.90 -4.01
CA GLY A 503 -39.42 2.97 -3.05
C GLY A 503 -38.60 2.65 -1.80
N VAL A 504 -37.50 3.37 -1.58
CA VAL A 504 -36.60 3.29 -0.44
C VAL A 504 -37.26 3.72 0.88
N GLY A 505 -36.70 3.20 1.98
CA GLY A 505 -37.00 3.61 3.34
C GLY A 505 -36.48 5.02 3.60
N ASP A 506 -35.27 5.14 4.14
CA ASP A 506 -34.61 6.39 4.52
C ASP A 506 -33.60 6.83 3.44
N VAL A 507 -33.59 8.12 3.10
CA VAL A 507 -32.65 8.72 2.14
C VAL A 507 -32.00 9.94 2.77
N SER A 508 -30.67 9.99 2.77
CA SER A 508 -29.89 11.14 3.20
C SER A 508 -28.83 11.45 2.17
N LEU A 509 -28.85 12.67 1.61
CA LEU A 509 -27.76 13.20 0.81
C LEU A 509 -27.26 14.46 1.51
N THR A 510 -25.98 14.47 1.88
CA THR A 510 -25.37 15.54 2.68
C THR A 510 -24.01 15.95 2.09
N ARG A 511 -23.67 17.25 2.14
CA ARG A 511 -22.35 17.80 1.74
C ARG A 511 -21.89 17.39 0.32
N SER A 512 -22.82 17.10 -0.58
CA SER A 512 -22.50 16.54 -1.90
C SER A 512 -22.60 17.59 -3.00
N TYR A 513 -21.78 17.44 -4.05
CA TYR A 513 -21.80 18.30 -5.23
C TYR A 513 -22.31 17.54 -6.46
N LEU A 514 -23.39 18.02 -7.06
CA LEU A 514 -24.02 17.43 -8.24
C LEU A 514 -24.06 18.45 -9.38
N HIS A 515 -23.17 18.27 -10.36
CA HIS A 515 -22.92 19.20 -11.46
C HIS A 515 -23.15 18.53 -12.82
N GLY A 516 -23.80 19.24 -13.76
CA GLY A 516 -23.85 18.82 -15.16
C GLY A 516 -24.58 17.50 -15.46
N ASN A 517 -25.33 16.95 -14.50
CA ASN A 517 -25.99 15.65 -14.68
C ASN A 517 -27.28 15.78 -15.52
N ALA A 518 -27.59 14.76 -16.31
CA ALA A 518 -28.66 14.80 -17.30
C ALA A 518 -29.71 13.69 -17.14
N ALA A 519 -31.01 14.04 -17.21
CA ALA A 519 -32.09 13.05 -17.20
C ALA A 519 -33.38 13.46 -17.93
N LYS A 520 -34.42 12.62 -17.93
CA LYS A 520 -35.79 13.12 -18.26
C LYS A 520 -36.42 13.85 -17.08
N ASN A 521 -36.19 13.42 -15.84
CA ASN A 521 -36.65 14.12 -14.63
C ASN A 521 -35.59 14.03 -13.53
N GLY A 522 -35.32 15.13 -12.81
CA GLY A 522 -34.29 15.17 -11.78
C GLY A 522 -32.91 14.98 -12.39
N GLY A 523 -32.31 16.05 -12.93
CA GLY A 523 -30.99 15.97 -13.55
C GLY A 523 -29.94 15.53 -12.52
N ALA A 524 -29.92 16.14 -11.34
CA ALA A 524 -29.09 15.69 -10.23
C ALA A 524 -29.73 14.53 -9.46
N VAL A 525 -30.91 14.75 -8.87
CA VAL A 525 -31.53 13.79 -7.93
C VAL A 525 -32.98 13.53 -8.29
N ALA A 526 -33.39 12.26 -8.33
CA ALA A 526 -34.77 11.85 -8.41
C ALA A 526 -35.17 10.95 -7.23
N LEU A 527 -36.11 11.43 -6.41
CA LEU A 527 -36.72 10.64 -5.34
C LEU A 527 -38.14 10.22 -5.74
N VAL A 528 -38.33 8.92 -5.93
CA VAL A 528 -39.54 8.33 -6.52
C VAL A 528 -40.30 7.49 -5.50
N ASP A 529 -41.57 7.81 -5.29
CA ASP A 529 -42.48 7.05 -4.41
C ASP A 529 -41.94 6.82 -2.97
N VAL A 530 -41.14 7.76 -2.45
CA VAL A 530 -40.50 7.65 -1.12
C VAL A 530 -41.55 7.58 -0.01
N SER A 531 -41.34 6.64 0.93
CA SER A 531 -42.33 6.21 1.92
C SER A 531 -41.95 6.50 3.38
N VAL A 532 -40.73 6.96 3.62
CA VAL A 532 -40.25 7.49 4.91
C VAL A 532 -39.72 8.91 4.69
N ALA A 533 -39.46 9.65 5.77
CA ALA A 533 -38.86 10.98 5.67
C ALA A 533 -37.39 10.83 5.28
N GLY A 534 -36.90 11.74 4.43
CA GLY A 534 -35.49 11.81 4.05
C GLY A 534 -35.00 13.25 4.10
N THR A 535 -33.69 13.43 3.98
CA THR A 535 -33.00 14.72 4.11
C THR A 535 -32.12 14.96 2.89
N LEU A 536 -32.21 16.16 2.33
CA LEU A 536 -31.27 16.73 1.37
C LEU A 536 -30.68 17.99 2.02
N SER A 537 -29.41 17.94 2.39
CA SER A 537 -28.77 19.02 3.15
C SER A 537 -27.39 19.37 2.64
N ASN A 538 -27.03 20.66 2.68
CA ASN A 538 -25.69 21.11 2.35
C ASN A 538 -25.25 20.69 0.93
N LEU A 539 -26.22 20.59 0.01
CA LEU A 539 -25.96 20.20 -1.38
C LEU A 539 -25.63 21.41 -2.24
N ARG A 540 -24.62 21.24 -3.09
CA ARG A 540 -24.35 22.08 -4.24
C ARG A 540 -24.94 21.39 -5.47
N VAL A 541 -25.87 22.04 -6.16
CA VAL A 541 -26.57 21.42 -7.30
C VAL A 541 -26.60 22.43 -8.44
N SER A 542 -25.75 22.24 -9.44
CA SER A 542 -25.58 23.21 -10.51
C SER A 542 -25.62 22.61 -11.91
N ASP A 543 -26.16 23.38 -12.84
CA ASP A 543 -26.10 23.12 -14.29
C ASP A 543 -26.58 21.73 -14.72
N ASN A 544 -27.47 21.13 -13.93
CA ASN A 544 -28.11 19.88 -14.28
C ASN A 544 -29.25 20.12 -15.26
N VAL A 545 -29.38 19.22 -16.24
CA VAL A 545 -30.27 19.41 -17.39
C VAL A 545 -31.31 18.30 -17.46
N VAL A 546 -32.57 18.67 -17.68
CA VAL A 546 -33.61 17.69 -17.97
C VAL A 546 -34.43 18.00 -19.21
N SER A 547 -35.00 16.95 -19.81
CA SER A 547 -35.93 17.10 -20.94
C SER A 547 -37.41 17.23 -20.54
N GLN A 548 -37.75 17.11 -19.25
CA GLN A 548 -39.13 17.26 -18.76
C GLN A 548 -39.31 18.14 -17.53
N ASP A 549 -38.96 17.69 -16.32
CA ASP A 549 -39.31 18.39 -15.08
C ASP A 549 -38.25 18.16 -13.98
N GLY A 550 -37.93 19.18 -13.18
CA GLY A 550 -36.95 19.10 -12.08
C GLY A 550 -35.51 19.09 -12.57
N GLY A 551 -34.94 20.23 -12.99
CA GLY A 551 -33.57 20.30 -13.51
C GLY A 551 -32.55 19.80 -12.50
N GLY A 552 -32.58 20.31 -11.27
CA GLY A 552 -31.80 19.75 -10.16
C GLY A 552 -32.48 18.50 -9.57
N VAL A 553 -33.58 18.73 -8.82
CA VAL A 553 -34.22 17.72 -7.98
C VAL A 553 -35.66 17.45 -8.39
N TRP A 554 -36.03 16.18 -8.51
CA TRP A 554 -37.39 15.74 -8.77
C TRP A 554 -37.93 14.87 -7.64
N LEU A 555 -39.02 15.32 -7.01
CA LEU A 555 -39.60 14.68 -5.83
C LEU A 555 -41.05 14.23 -6.09
N SER A 556 -41.29 12.93 -5.93
CA SER A 556 -42.62 12.33 -5.93
C SER A 556 -42.81 11.41 -4.73
N GLY A 557 -43.91 11.58 -3.98
CA GLY A 557 -44.11 10.81 -2.75
C GLY A 557 -45.27 11.32 -1.89
N SER A 558 -45.45 10.66 -0.74
CA SER A 558 -46.54 10.97 0.20
C SER A 558 -46.07 11.43 1.59
N VAL A 559 -44.75 11.45 1.79
CA VAL A 559 -44.08 11.89 3.04
C VAL A 559 -43.42 13.24 2.81
N GLU A 560 -43.13 13.93 3.90
CA GLU A 560 -42.40 15.20 3.91
C GLU A 560 -40.90 14.93 3.83
N ILE A 561 -40.24 15.53 2.83
CA ILE A 561 -38.78 15.53 2.69
C ILE A 561 -38.23 16.85 3.24
N GLU A 562 -37.16 16.78 4.01
CA GLU A 562 -36.42 17.94 4.47
C GLU A 562 -35.39 18.35 3.43
N VAL A 563 -35.46 19.61 3.00
CA VAL A 563 -34.54 20.20 2.03
C VAL A 563 -34.04 21.49 2.66
N VAL A 564 -32.83 21.43 3.23
CA VAL A 564 -32.28 22.45 4.11
C VAL A 564 -30.87 22.85 3.70
N ASN A 565 -30.54 24.14 3.74
CA ASN A 565 -29.17 24.61 3.50
C ASN A 565 -28.60 24.12 2.16
N ASN A 566 -29.33 24.23 1.05
CA ASN A 566 -28.82 23.83 -0.27
C ASN A 566 -28.64 25.04 -1.19
N THR A 567 -27.65 24.97 -2.08
CA THR A 567 -27.45 25.96 -3.15
C THR A 567 -27.76 25.32 -4.50
N PHE A 568 -28.80 25.82 -5.17
CA PHE A 568 -29.13 25.44 -6.54
C PHE A 568 -28.82 26.59 -7.50
N ALA A 569 -28.00 26.33 -8.52
CA ALA A 569 -27.57 27.33 -9.51
C ALA A 569 -27.75 26.79 -10.96
N GLY A 570 -28.18 27.61 -11.93
CA GLY A 570 -28.15 27.26 -13.38
C GLY A 570 -28.97 26.09 -13.90
N ASN A 571 -29.65 25.34 -13.05
CA ASN A 571 -30.30 24.10 -13.47
C ASN A 571 -31.44 24.36 -14.49
N ASP A 572 -31.56 23.48 -15.49
CA ASP A 572 -32.57 23.59 -16.55
C ASP A 572 -33.66 22.53 -16.41
N GLY A 573 -34.88 22.99 -16.09
CA GLY A 573 -36.04 22.14 -15.89
C GLY A 573 -36.83 21.82 -17.16
N ALA A 574 -36.55 22.46 -18.31
CA ALA A 574 -37.24 22.44 -19.60
C ALA A 574 -38.78 22.71 -19.62
N ARG A 575 -39.54 22.34 -18.58
CA ARG A 575 -40.98 22.63 -18.45
C ARG A 575 -41.35 23.18 -17.08
N ASN A 576 -40.97 22.50 -15.99
CA ASN A 576 -41.33 22.92 -14.63
C ASN A 576 -40.22 22.56 -13.62
N GLY A 577 -39.91 23.50 -12.73
CA GLY A 577 -38.94 23.33 -11.65
C GLY A 577 -37.53 23.22 -12.20
N GLY A 578 -36.93 24.35 -12.56
CA GLY A 578 -35.52 24.45 -12.96
C GLY A 578 -34.61 23.88 -11.90
N HIS A 579 -34.73 24.31 -10.65
CA HIS A 579 -33.97 23.70 -9.56
C HIS A 579 -34.71 22.52 -8.93
N ILE A 580 -35.99 22.70 -8.59
CA ILE A 580 -36.75 21.67 -7.89
C ILE A 580 -38.18 21.54 -8.41
N TYR A 581 -38.58 20.31 -8.67
CA TYR A 581 -39.96 19.93 -8.94
C TYR A 581 -40.47 19.01 -7.84
N THR A 582 -41.63 19.32 -7.26
CA THR A 582 -42.22 18.46 -6.23
C THR A 582 -43.74 18.27 -6.35
N THR A 583 -44.17 17.04 -6.10
CA THR A 583 -45.58 16.69 -5.83
C THR A 583 -45.83 16.30 -4.37
N ALA A 584 -44.76 16.11 -3.60
CA ALA A 584 -44.79 15.80 -2.17
C ALA A 584 -44.93 17.07 -1.32
N ALA A 585 -45.10 16.90 -0.01
CA ALA A 585 -44.88 17.99 0.94
C ALA A 585 -43.38 18.13 1.20
N LEU A 586 -42.89 19.34 1.46
CA LEU A 586 -41.49 19.57 1.84
C LEU A 586 -41.43 20.47 3.07
N SER A 587 -40.39 20.26 3.87
CA SER A 587 -39.79 21.31 4.69
C SER A 587 -38.69 21.96 3.85
N PHE A 588 -38.87 23.22 3.44
CA PHE A 588 -37.97 23.92 2.54
C PHE A 588 -37.39 25.16 3.24
N VAL A 589 -36.19 25.02 3.78
CA VAL A 589 -35.58 25.99 4.72
C VAL A 589 -34.18 26.36 4.28
N ASP A 590 -33.82 27.65 4.33
CA ASP A 590 -32.44 28.11 4.14
C ASP A 590 -31.78 27.70 2.80
N ASN A 591 -32.56 27.58 1.73
CA ASN A 591 -32.02 27.24 0.41
C ASN A 591 -31.80 28.50 -0.46
N ILE A 592 -30.75 28.46 -1.30
CA ILE A 592 -30.53 29.40 -2.41
C ILE A 592 -31.06 28.78 -3.71
N LEU A 593 -31.84 29.57 -4.47
CA LEU A 593 -32.34 29.24 -5.81
C LEU A 593 -31.92 30.34 -6.78
N LEU A 594 -30.87 30.09 -7.56
CA LEU A 594 -30.19 31.08 -8.39
C LEU A 594 -30.24 30.70 -9.88
N SER A 595 -30.70 31.64 -10.72
CA SER A 595 -30.46 31.60 -12.17
C SER A 595 -30.95 30.34 -12.89
N ALA A 596 -32.08 29.73 -12.50
CA ALA A 596 -32.69 28.66 -13.29
C ALA A 596 -32.85 29.07 -14.76
N VAL A 597 -32.41 28.21 -15.69
CA VAL A 597 -32.40 28.49 -17.15
C VAL A 597 -33.82 28.44 -17.75
N ASP A 598 -34.58 27.39 -17.46
CA ASP A 598 -36.01 27.26 -17.80
C ASP A 598 -36.78 26.48 -16.71
N GLY A 599 -38.11 26.61 -16.71
CA GLY A 599 -39.01 25.89 -15.80
C GLY A 599 -39.31 26.59 -14.47
N GLY A 600 -38.71 27.75 -14.17
CA GLY A 600 -38.85 28.47 -12.89
C GLY A 600 -37.85 27.99 -11.82
N GLY A 601 -37.75 28.67 -10.68
CA GLY A 601 -36.86 28.23 -9.59
C GLY A 601 -37.36 26.93 -8.95
N ALA A 602 -38.46 27.04 -8.20
CA ALA A 602 -39.13 25.91 -7.57
C ALA A 602 -40.57 25.74 -8.09
N TYR A 603 -40.93 24.52 -8.46
CA TYR A 603 -42.31 24.14 -8.82
C TYR A 603 -42.91 23.18 -7.81
N GLY A 604 -44.10 23.48 -7.31
CA GLY A 604 -44.82 22.51 -6.50
C GLY A 604 -46.34 22.59 -6.52
N THR A 605 -46.98 21.48 -6.16
CA THR A 605 -48.45 21.33 -6.20
C THR A 605 -49.09 21.09 -4.84
N SER A 606 -48.30 20.72 -3.82
CA SER A 606 -48.79 20.51 -2.46
C SER A 606 -49.01 21.85 -1.74
N ALA A 607 -50.15 22.01 -1.07
CA ALA A 607 -50.47 23.24 -0.33
C ALA A 607 -49.93 23.27 1.11
N THR A 608 -49.25 22.21 1.55
CA THR A 608 -48.77 22.03 2.94
C THR A 608 -47.25 22.16 3.07
N THR A 609 -46.58 22.72 2.06
CA THR A 609 -45.13 22.95 2.09
C THR A 609 -44.80 24.16 2.95
N ASP A 610 -43.94 23.95 3.93
CA ASP A 610 -43.38 24.98 4.78
C ASP A 610 -42.15 25.58 4.09
N ARG A 611 -42.17 26.91 3.87
CA ARG A 611 -41.10 27.64 3.15
C ARG A 611 -40.61 28.80 4.00
N PHE A 612 -39.41 28.65 4.57
CA PHE A 612 -38.84 29.61 5.51
C PHE A 612 -37.43 29.99 5.10
N TYR A 613 -37.10 31.29 5.20
CA TYR A 613 -35.72 31.78 5.07
C TYR A 613 -34.98 31.37 3.78
N ASN A 614 -35.68 31.11 2.67
CA ASN A 614 -35.05 30.83 1.39
C ASN A 614 -34.71 32.13 0.64
N LEU A 615 -33.68 32.08 -0.20
CA LEU A 615 -33.29 33.14 -1.11
C LEU A 615 -33.52 32.67 -2.55
N ALA A 616 -34.27 33.45 -3.34
CA ALA A 616 -34.46 33.16 -4.76
C ALA A 616 -34.11 34.38 -5.61
N TRP A 617 -33.31 34.20 -6.67
CA TRP A 617 -32.83 35.28 -7.51
C TRP A 617 -32.67 34.85 -8.98
N ASP A 618 -33.07 35.75 -9.88
CA ASP A 618 -32.90 35.67 -11.34
C ASP A 618 -33.39 34.37 -12.03
N ASN A 619 -34.40 33.71 -11.47
CA ASN A 619 -34.92 32.47 -12.06
C ASN A 619 -35.84 32.73 -13.27
N SER A 620 -35.45 32.18 -14.42
CA SER A 620 -36.27 32.22 -15.64
C SER A 620 -37.57 31.42 -15.45
N GLY A 621 -38.72 32.03 -15.75
CA GLY A 621 -40.04 31.41 -15.52
C GLY A 621 -40.65 31.66 -14.14
N GLY A 622 -39.90 32.28 -13.22
CA GLY A 622 -40.33 32.76 -11.91
C GLY A 622 -39.92 31.84 -10.75
N ASP A 623 -39.70 32.43 -9.58
CA ASP A 623 -39.09 31.73 -8.43
C ASP A 623 -39.97 30.63 -7.82
N TRP A 624 -41.27 30.87 -7.69
CA TRP A 624 -42.20 30.00 -6.94
C TRP A 624 -43.42 29.62 -7.77
N VAL A 625 -43.28 28.64 -8.64
CA VAL A 625 -44.31 28.21 -9.60
C VAL A 625 -45.24 27.16 -8.96
N GLY A 626 -46.55 27.24 -9.25
CA GLY A 626 -47.57 26.34 -8.68
C GLY A 626 -47.99 26.67 -7.24
N TRP A 627 -47.21 27.49 -6.53
CA TRP A 627 -47.48 27.96 -5.18
C TRP A 627 -47.84 29.45 -5.11
N SER A 628 -48.23 29.91 -3.92
CA SER A 628 -48.22 31.34 -3.61
C SER A 628 -46.80 31.76 -3.26
N ASP A 629 -46.29 32.75 -3.98
CA ASP A 629 -45.02 33.41 -3.73
C ASP A 629 -44.86 33.82 -2.24
N PRO A 630 -43.89 33.23 -1.50
CA PRO A 630 -43.61 33.54 -0.10
C PRO A 630 -42.66 34.73 0.10
N THR A 631 -42.11 35.34 -0.96
CA THR A 631 -41.10 36.40 -0.86
C THR A 631 -41.54 37.56 0.03
N GLY A 632 -40.64 37.98 0.93
CA GLY A 632 -40.90 39.03 1.93
C GLY A 632 -41.74 38.58 3.12
N THR A 633 -42.06 37.29 3.23
CA THR A 633 -42.70 36.68 4.41
C THR A 633 -41.87 35.52 4.92
N SER A 634 -41.99 35.20 6.22
CA SER A 634 -41.37 34.00 6.79
C SER A 634 -39.84 33.92 6.58
N GLY A 635 -39.18 35.08 6.46
CA GLY A 635 -37.73 35.16 6.23
C GLY A 635 -37.28 35.03 4.77
N ASN A 636 -38.16 34.69 3.83
CA ASN A 636 -37.78 34.50 2.43
C ASN A 636 -37.45 35.85 1.75
N VAL A 637 -36.36 35.88 0.98
CA VAL A 637 -35.82 37.08 0.34
C VAL A 637 -35.62 36.88 -1.17
N GLU A 638 -35.65 37.99 -1.90
CA GLU A 638 -35.36 38.05 -3.34
C GLU A 638 -34.27 39.10 -3.53
N VAL A 639 -33.03 38.62 -3.51
CA VAL A 639 -31.80 39.41 -3.63
C VAL A 639 -30.70 38.51 -4.18
N ASP A 640 -29.77 39.10 -4.93
CA ASP A 640 -28.57 38.42 -5.40
C ASP A 640 -27.83 37.79 -4.21
N PRO A 641 -27.55 36.47 -4.22
CA PRO A 641 -26.80 35.82 -3.15
C PRO A 641 -25.32 36.25 -3.12
N GLU A 642 -24.80 36.93 -4.16
CA GLU A 642 -23.40 37.34 -4.25
C GLU A 642 -22.45 36.15 -4.03
N LEU A 643 -22.58 35.12 -4.86
CA LEU A 643 -21.59 34.02 -4.93
C LEU A 643 -20.24 34.56 -5.39
N GLU A 644 -19.15 33.88 -5.02
CA GLU A 644 -17.78 34.31 -5.35
C GLU A 644 -17.52 34.39 -6.86
N ALA A 645 -17.86 33.31 -7.58
CA ALA A 645 -17.77 33.23 -9.04
C ALA A 645 -18.86 32.27 -9.53
N TYR A 646 -19.81 32.73 -10.32
CA TYR A 646 -20.78 31.81 -10.93
C TYR A 646 -21.25 32.34 -12.27
N THR A 647 -21.19 31.50 -13.30
CA THR A 647 -21.73 31.73 -14.63
C THR A 647 -22.63 30.57 -15.04
N ALA A 648 -23.83 30.88 -15.52
CA ALA A 648 -24.74 29.86 -16.02
C ALA A 648 -24.40 29.48 -17.47
N ASP A 649 -23.18 29.02 -17.70
CA ASP A 649 -22.67 28.49 -18.97
C ASP A 649 -22.33 26.99 -18.92
N GLY A 650 -22.32 26.38 -17.73
CA GLY A 650 -22.12 24.95 -17.54
C GLY A 650 -20.66 24.51 -17.52
N ASP A 651 -19.74 25.46 -17.36
CA ASP A 651 -18.31 25.22 -17.18
C ASP A 651 -17.97 25.20 -15.68
N GLU A 652 -17.66 24.03 -15.14
CA GLU A 652 -17.37 23.88 -13.72
C GLU A 652 -16.06 24.55 -13.27
N THR A 653 -15.12 24.80 -14.19
CA THR A 653 -13.75 25.23 -13.84
C THR A 653 -13.71 26.68 -13.36
N ASN A 654 -14.75 27.45 -13.68
CA ASN A 654 -14.86 28.87 -13.35
C ASN A 654 -15.99 29.16 -12.33
N ASP A 655 -16.67 28.13 -11.82
CA ASP A 655 -17.81 28.20 -10.93
C ASP A 655 -17.45 27.88 -9.45
N SER A 656 -17.49 28.91 -8.60
CA SER A 656 -17.45 28.84 -7.14
C SER A 656 -18.80 29.21 -6.53
N LEU A 657 -19.50 28.21 -5.98
CA LEU A 657 -20.78 28.40 -5.29
C LEU A 657 -20.65 28.88 -3.83
N PHE A 658 -19.45 29.28 -3.40
CA PHE A 658 -19.21 29.88 -2.09
C PHE A 658 -19.82 31.29 -2.01
N LEU A 659 -20.16 31.72 -0.79
CA LEU A 659 -20.69 33.07 -0.55
C LEU A 659 -19.54 34.08 -0.45
N SER A 660 -19.60 35.18 -1.22
CA SER A 660 -18.58 36.22 -1.12
C SER A 660 -18.68 37.01 0.20
N VAL A 661 -17.54 37.59 0.62
CA VAL A 661 -17.44 38.45 1.81
C VAL A 661 -18.39 39.66 1.71
N GLY A 662 -19.54 39.57 2.39
CA GLY A 662 -20.58 40.61 2.38
C GLY A 662 -21.92 40.18 1.79
N SER A 663 -22.01 38.92 1.33
CA SER A 663 -23.22 38.32 0.82
C SER A 663 -24.42 38.56 1.75
N PRO A 664 -25.61 38.86 1.20
CA PRO A 664 -26.84 39.00 1.97
C PRO A 664 -27.40 37.66 2.49
N ALA A 665 -26.80 36.54 2.09
CA ALA A 665 -27.14 35.20 2.58
C ALA A 665 -26.43 34.85 3.90
N ILE A 666 -25.33 35.56 4.23
CA ILE A 666 -24.61 35.37 5.48
C ILE A 666 -25.45 35.83 6.68
N ASP A 667 -25.51 35.05 7.75
CA ASP A 667 -26.24 35.28 8.99
C ASP A 667 -27.78 35.44 8.81
N ALA A 668 -28.29 35.02 7.65
CA ALA A 668 -29.63 35.40 7.18
C ALA A 668 -30.70 34.30 7.32
N GLY A 669 -30.29 33.06 7.50
CA GLY A 669 -31.10 31.84 7.50
C GLY A 669 -31.93 31.60 8.76
N SER A 670 -32.31 30.38 9.10
CA SER A 670 -33.24 30.12 10.19
C SER A 670 -32.61 30.48 11.54
N PRO A 671 -33.26 31.29 12.41
CA PRO A 671 -32.75 31.58 13.74
C PRO A 671 -32.83 30.36 14.70
N ALA A 672 -33.28 29.21 14.21
CA ALA A 672 -33.31 27.96 14.94
C ALA A 672 -32.16 27.02 14.55
N ILE A 673 -31.44 27.33 13.48
CA ILE A 673 -30.27 26.62 12.98
C ILE A 673 -29.07 27.55 13.21
N PHE A 674 -27.94 26.98 13.62
CA PHE A 674 -26.72 27.72 13.88
C PHE A 674 -25.61 27.13 13.03
N ASP A 675 -24.75 27.99 12.50
CA ASP A 675 -23.52 27.57 11.85
C ASP A 675 -22.53 27.01 12.87
N VAL A 676 -21.44 26.42 12.39
CA VAL A 676 -20.39 25.82 13.22
C VAL A 676 -19.80 26.84 14.20
N ASP A 677 -19.68 28.11 13.79
CA ASP A 677 -19.18 29.21 14.63
C ASP A 677 -20.20 29.73 15.67
N GLY A 678 -21.39 29.14 15.72
CA GLY A 678 -22.48 29.52 16.63
C GLY A 678 -23.24 30.79 16.24
N THR A 679 -22.93 31.38 15.08
CA THR A 679 -23.73 32.43 14.45
C THR A 679 -25.00 31.83 13.83
N ARG A 680 -25.86 32.69 13.28
CA ARG A 680 -27.17 32.24 12.80
C ARG A 680 -26.97 31.67 11.41
N ALA A 681 -27.53 30.49 11.14
CA ALA A 681 -27.39 29.80 9.87
C ALA A 681 -27.31 30.73 8.65
N ASP A 682 -26.29 30.55 7.82
CA ASP A 682 -26.26 31.08 6.47
C ASP A 682 -27.37 30.45 5.62
N ILE A 683 -27.83 31.16 4.59
CA ILE A 683 -28.74 30.57 3.58
C ILE A 683 -27.87 29.93 2.50
N GLY A 684 -28.01 28.63 2.24
CA GLY A 684 -27.29 27.89 1.20
C GLY A 684 -26.45 26.72 1.72
N ALA A 685 -25.67 26.11 0.81
CA ALA A 685 -24.86 24.90 1.02
C ALA A 685 -23.88 24.96 2.19
N PHE A 686 -23.44 26.16 2.58
CA PHE A 686 -22.47 26.40 3.65
C PHE A 686 -23.13 26.88 4.96
N GLY A 687 -24.46 26.76 5.05
CA GLY A 687 -25.20 27.08 6.26
C GLY A 687 -25.44 25.88 7.17
N GLY A 688 -25.56 26.14 8.46
CA GLY A 688 -25.93 25.20 9.50
C GLY A 688 -24.79 24.40 10.11
N PRO A 689 -25.11 23.46 11.02
CA PRO A 689 -24.11 22.71 11.78
C PRO A 689 -23.34 21.70 10.94
N ASP A 690 -23.87 21.39 9.76
CA ASP A 690 -23.33 20.41 8.81
C ASP A 690 -22.72 21.09 7.57
N ALA A 691 -22.34 22.37 7.67
CA ALA A 691 -21.61 23.08 6.62
C ALA A 691 -20.17 22.56 6.47
N ASP A 692 -19.64 22.63 5.25
CA ASP A 692 -18.19 22.57 5.01
C ASP A 692 -17.59 23.89 5.48
N VAL A 693 -16.66 23.80 6.42
CA VAL A 693 -15.80 24.90 6.85
C VAL A 693 -14.43 24.59 6.24
N ALA A 694 -13.80 25.56 5.59
CA ALA A 694 -12.50 25.34 4.98
C ALA A 694 -11.45 25.08 6.08
N ASP A 695 -10.49 24.23 5.75
CA ASP A 695 -9.24 23.98 6.47
C ASP A 695 -8.15 24.33 5.46
N GLY A 696 -7.70 25.59 5.50
CA GLY A 696 -6.93 26.20 4.44
C GLY A 696 -5.48 25.71 4.34
N ASP A 697 -4.96 25.10 5.40
CA ASP A 697 -3.61 24.55 5.46
C ASP A 697 -3.54 23.05 5.76
N GLY A 698 -4.66 22.40 6.06
CA GLY A 698 -4.80 20.95 6.16
C GLY A 698 -4.45 20.37 7.53
N ASP A 699 -4.47 21.17 8.59
CA ASP A 699 -4.05 20.76 9.93
C ASP A 699 -5.17 20.13 10.80
N GLY A 700 -6.39 20.08 10.25
CA GLY A 700 -7.59 19.55 10.90
C GLY A 700 -8.35 20.57 11.75
N PHE A 701 -7.96 21.84 11.72
CA PHE A 701 -8.66 22.97 12.32
C PHE A 701 -9.19 23.89 11.23
N TYR A 702 -10.45 24.29 11.37
CA TYR A 702 -11.16 25.02 10.32
C TYR A 702 -11.10 26.55 10.56
N ASP A 703 -11.34 27.36 9.52
CA ASP A 703 -11.26 28.85 9.49
C ASP A 703 -11.92 29.61 10.68
N ASN A 704 -12.78 28.95 11.45
CA ASN A 704 -13.49 29.51 12.59
C ASN A 704 -12.85 29.22 13.96
N VAL A 705 -11.89 28.30 14.01
CA VAL A 705 -11.10 27.89 15.19
C VAL A 705 -9.61 27.99 14.94
N ASP A 706 -9.21 28.00 13.67
CA ASP A 706 -7.91 28.41 13.18
C ASP A 706 -7.91 29.95 13.00
N CYS A 707 -6.78 30.58 13.34
CA CYS A 707 -6.57 32.01 13.23
C CYS A 707 -5.58 32.39 12.12
N ASP A 708 -4.95 31.42 11.46
CA ASP A 708 -4.16 31.59 10.25
C ASP A 708 -4.21 30.33 9.36
N ASP A 709 -5.31 30.18 8.61
CA ASP A 709 -5.63 29.07 7.68
C ASP A 709 -4.67 28.90 6.47
N ASN A 710 -3.41 29.31 6.61
CA ASN A 710 -2.33 29.07 5.64
C ASN A 710 -1.06 28.53 6.33
N ASP A 711 -1.13 28.19 7.62
CA ASP A 711 0.00 27.78 8.45
C ASP A 711 -0.43 26.73 9.50
N GLU A 712 -0.23 25.44 9.15
CA GLU A 712 -0.56 24.25 9.95
C GLU A 712 -0.01 24.23 11.40
N SER A 713 0.87 25.17 11.74
CA SER A 713 1.44 25.34 13.07
C SER A 713 0.68 26.32 13.98
N ILE A 714 -0.40 26.93 13.48
CA ILE A 714 -1.21 27.92 14.18
C ILE A 714 -2.65 27.42 14.20
N ASN A 715 -3.11 26.91 15.35
CA ASN A 715 -4.51 26.53 15.53
C ASN A 715 -4.91 26.42 17.01
N SER A 716 -6.21 26.41 17.29
CA SER A 716 -6.74 26.38 18.67
C SER A 716 -6.31 25.19 19.57
N ALA A 717 -5.68 24.14 19.05
CA ALA A 717 -5.14 23.05 19.86
C ALA A 717 -3.63 23.13 20.08
N GLN A 718 -2.94 24.04 19.40
CA GLN A 718 -1.53 24.29 19.67
C GLN A 718 -1.36 24.92 21.05
N THR A 719 -0.11 24.91 21.51
CA THR A 719 0.30 25.69 22.67
C THR A 719 1.23 26.75 22.16
N ASP A 720 1.01 28.00 22.58
CA ASP A 720 1.89 29.09 22.20
C ASP A 720 3.35 28.76 22.50
N VAL A 721 4.21 29.03 21.53
CA VAL A 721 5.66 29.01 21.73
C VAL A 721 6.03 30.38 22.28
N PRO A 722 6.50 30.49 23.53
CA PRO A 722 6.69 31.80 24.13
C PRO A 722 7.64 32.70 23.34
N TYR A 723 7.22 33.94 23.13
CA TYR A 723 8.02 35.07 22.65
C TYR A 723 8.43 35.05 21.16
N ASP A 724 7.87 34.18 20.34
CA ASP A 724 8.14 34.19 18.90
C ASP A 724 7.27 35.19 18.11
N GLY A 725 6.30 35.80 18.79
CA GLY A 725 5.43 36.84 18.27
C GLY A 725 4.27 36.32 17.43
N LEU A 726 4.04 35.01 17.44
CA LEU A 726 2.89 34.34 16.85
C LEU A 726 1.93 33.90 17.97
N ASP A 727 0.64 33.81 17.65
CA ASP A 727 -0.43 33.39 18.56
C ASP A 727 -0.90 32.03 18.08
N GLN A 728 -0.08 30.99 18.34
CA GLN A 728 -0.29 29.65 17.79
C GLN A 728 -1.57 29.02 18.31
N ASP A 729 -1.97 29.30 19.55
CA ASP A 729 -3.18 28.72 20.15
C ASP A 729 -4.46 29.55 19.91
N CYS A 730 -4.35 30.61 19.12
CA CYS A 730 -5.45 31.51 18.77
C CYS A 730 -6.17 32.13 19.98
N SER A 731 -5.51 32.25 21.13
CA SER A 731 -6.07 32.87 22.34
C SER A 731 -6.12 34.40 22.26
N GLY A 732 -5.49 34.99 21.24
CA GLY A 732 -5.53 36.40 20.89
C GLY A 732 -4.27 37.17 21.23
N ALA A 733 -3.20 36.48 21.66
CA ALA A 733 -1.86 37.02 21.88
C ALA A 733 -0.86 35.89 22.23
N ASP A 734 0.34 35.94 21.64
CA ASP A 734 1.53 35.19 22.06
C ASP A 734 1.68 35.13 23.59
N LEU A 735 2.04 33.96 24.11
CA LEU A 735 2.28 33.70 25.53
C LEU A 735 3.51 34.47 26.04
N THR A 736 3.26 35.64 26.63
CA THR A 736 4.31 36.51 27.19
C THR A 736 4.53 36.42 28.70
N ASP A 737 3.76 35.58 29.42
CA ASP A 737 3.82 35.35 30.87
C ASP A 737 3.71 33.83 31.11
N VAL A 738 4.84 33.13 30.99
CA VAL A 738 4.91 31.66 30.93
C VAL A 738 4.58 31.01 32.28
N ASP A 739 5.00 31.61 33.39
CA ASP A 739 4.76 31.07 34.74
C ASP A 739 3.42 31.53 35.38
N GLY A 740 2.76 32.53 34.80
CA GLY A 740 1.41 32.98 35.14
C GLY A 740 1.32 33.88 36.38
N ASP A 741 2.38 34.61 36.71
CA ASP A 741 2.42 35.49 37.88
C ASP A 741 1.84 36.89 37.63
N GLY A 742 1.62 37.23 36.36
CA GLY A 742 1.04 38.47 35.88
C GLY A 742 2.03 39.56 35.49
N ALA A 743 3.32 39.24 35.30
CA ALA A 743 4.33 40.13 34.75
C ALA A 743 4.93 39.56 33.45
N ASP A 744 4.84 40.31 32.35
CA ASP A 744 5.38 39.81 31.06
C ASP A 744 6.92 39.72 31.06
N ALA A 745 7.45 38.72 30.35
CA ALA A 745 8.87 38.45 30.16
C ALA A 745 9.65 39.66 29.62
N GLN A 746 10.89 39.82 30.08
CA GLN A 746 11.80 40.84 29.53
C GLN A 746 12.10 40.63 28.04
N LEU A 747 12.07 39.39 27.55
CA LEU A 747 12.23 39.05 26.13
C LEU A 747 11.06 39.56 25.27
N ALA A 748 9.84 39.55 25.81
CA ALA A 748 8.65 40.14 25.21
C ALA A 748 8.54 41.68 25.43
N GLY A 749 9.55 42.29 26.05
CA GLY A 749 9.58 43.72 26.35
C GLY A 749 8.86 44.13 27.64
N GLY A 750 8.46 43.13 28.43
CA GLY A 750 8.00 43.28 29.81
C GLY A 750 9.15 43.52 30.79
N SER A 751 8.88 43.29 32.07
CA SER A 751 9.85 43.59 33.13
C SER A 751 10.27 42.37 33.94
N ASP A 752 9.73 41.19 33.63
CA ASP A 752 10.12 39.96 34.29
C ASP A 752 11.52 39.48 33.89
N CYS A 753 12.36 39.21 34.88
CA CYS A 753 13.73 38.77 34.66
C CYS A 753 13.89 37.24 34.69
N ASP A 754 12.89 36.48 35.11
CA ASP A 754 12.88 35.01 35.06
C ASP A 754 11.46 34.47 34.89
N ASP A 755 10.97 34.47 33.65
CA ASP A 755 9.57 34.18 33.28
C ASP A 755 9.16 32.70 33.45
N ASP A 756 10.07 31.86 33.93
CA ASP A 756 9.81 30.45 34.25
C ASP A 756 9.57 30.23 35.77
N ASP A 757 9.68 31.28 36.61
CA ASP A 757 9.49 31.21 38.07
C ASP A 757 8.65 32.38 38.63
N ALA A 758 7.37 32.09 38.87
CA ALA A 758 6.35 33.02 39.39
C ALA A 758 6.64 33.69 40.75
N ALA A 759 7.81 33.43 41.34
CA ALA A 759 8.32 34.11 42.54
C ALA A 759 9.31 35.24 42.24
N VAL A 760 9.75 35.38 40.99
CA VAL A 760 10.77 36.33 40.51
C VAL A 760 10.10 37.28 39.56
N HIS A 761 9.77 38.48 40.03
CA HIS A 761 9.09 39.47 39.21
C HIS A 761 9.23 40.89 39.77
N PRO A 762 9.04 41.94 38.95
CA PRO A 762 9.11 43.33 39.37
C PRO A 762 8.24 43.65 40.59
N GLY A 763 8.89 44.01 41.69
CA GLY A 763 8.23 44.35 42.96
C GLY A 763 7.91 43.16 43.86
N ALA A 764 8.41 41.96 43.55
CA ALA A 764 8.50 40.87 44.51
C ALA A 764 9.34 41.29 45.74
N PRO A 765 9.14 40.69 46.92
CA PRO A 765 9.97 41.00 48.08
C PRO A 765 11.34 40.31 48.02
N GLU A 766 12.42 41.09 48.03
CA GLU A 766 13.78 40.53 48.05
C GLU A 766 14.04 39.64 49.28
N VAL A 767 14.49 38.42 49.00
CA VAL A 767 14.94 37.44 49.98
C VAL A 767 16.46 37.42 49.95
N TRP A 768 17.05 38.37 50.68
CA TRP A 768 18.50 38.49 50.82
C TRP A 768 19.18 37.14 51.01
N TYR A 769 20.08 36.86 50.08
CA TYR A 769 21.09 35.81 50.10
C TYR A 769 20.68 34.44 49.57
N ASP A 770 19.72 34.39 48.65
CA ASP A 770 19.36 33.17 47.93
C ASP A 770 19.75 33.19 46.45
N GLY A 771 20.35 34.29 45.99
CA GLY A 771 21.04 34.40 44.70
C GLY A 771 20.15 34.72 43.52
N VAL A 772 18.90 35.03 43.81
CA VAL A 772 17.92 35.41 42.81
C VAL A 772 17.53 36.86 43.10
N ASP A 773 17.65 37.74 42.10
CA ASP A 773 17.16 39.12 42.20
C ASP A 773 15.64 39.08 42.01
N GLN A 774 14.89 38.74 43.08
CA GLN A 774 13.46 38.46 42.95
C GLN A 774 12.69 39.67 42.43
N ASP A 775 13.13 40.88 42.75
CA ASP A 775 12.41 42.09 42.36
C ASP A 775 12.87 42.70 41.03
N CYS A 776 13.80 42.03 40.34
CA CYS A 776 14.37 42.39 39.05
C CYS A 776 14.93 43.83 39.01
N SER A 777 15.40 44.34 40.15
CA SER A 777 15.87 45.73 40.26
C SER A 777 17.32 45.92 39.81
N GLY A 778 18.05 44.83 39.58
CA GLY A 778 19.46 44.81 39.18
C GLY A 778 20.41 45.15 40.33
N GLY A 779 19.95 44.99 41.58
CA GLY A 779 20.79 45.06 42.79
C GLY A 779 21.57 43.77 42.99
N SER A 780 22.67 43.82 43.76
CA SER A 780 23.29 42.58 44.25
C SER A 780 22.45 42.10 45.44
N ASP A 781 21.85 40.91 45.36
CA ASP A 781 21.15 40.21 46.45
C ASP A 781 22.05 39.96 47.69
N TYR A 782 23.32 40.35 47.61
CA TYR A 782 24.34 40.07 48.60
C TYR A 782 25.07 41.30 49.15
N ASP A 783 24.70 42.52 48.75
CA ASP A 783 25.22 43.79 49.30
C ASP A 783 24.11 44.52 50.04
N LYS A 784 23.94 44.21 51.33
CA LYS A 784 22.80 44.71 52.09
C LYS A 784 23.00 46.13 52.61
N ASP A 785 24.24 46.52 52.90
CA ASP A 785 24.54 47.83 53.48
C ASP A 785 24.93 48.91 52.45
N GLY A 786 25.23 48.51 51.22
CA GLY A 786 25.37 49.34 50.04
C GLY A 786 26.76 49.94 49.84
N ASP A 787 27.83 49.29 50.30
CA ASP A 787 29.22 49.72 50.02
C ASP A 787 29.83 49.12 48.74
N HIS A 788 29.05 48.30 48.03
CA HIS A 788 29.44 47.57 46.82
C HIS A 788 30.42 46.41 47.07
N HIS A 789 30.54 45.95 48.32
CA HIS A 789 31.19 44.71 48.69
C HIS A 789 30.12 43.71 49.13
N ASN A 790 30.07 42.56 48.49
CA ASN A 790 29.10 41.54 48.86
C ASN A 790 29.48 40.89 50.20
N ALA A 791 28.49 40.46 50.96
CA ALA A 791 28.66 39.79 52.24
C ALA A 791 29.56 38.56 52.14
N SER A 792 30.43 38.36 53.14
CA SER A 792 31.50 37.34 53.11
C SER A 792 31.06 35.89 53.06
N PHE A 793 29.75 35.59 53.16
CA PHE A 793 29.26 34.22 52.98
C PHE A 793 29.02 33.89 51.50
N GLU A 794 29.10 34.87 50.59
CA GLU A 794 29.11 34.64 49.15
C GLU A 794 30.47 34.26 48.61
N ALA A 795 30.47 33.48 47.51
CA ALA A 795 31.68 32.93 46.93
C ALA A 795 32.71 34.00 46.51
N ASP A 796 32.23 35.18 46.08
CA ASP A 796 33.05 36.35 45.71
C ASP A 796 32.86 37.55 46.66
N GLY A 797 32.12 37.37 47.77
CA GLY A 797 31.87 38.40 48.77
C GLY A 797 33.03 38.51 49.75
N ASP A 798 33.44 39.73 50.07
CA ASP A 798 34.64 39.99 50.86
C ASP A 798 34.34 40.77 52.16
N ASP A 799 33.08 41.16 52.39
CA ASP A 799 32.65 41.88 53.59
C ASP A 799 32.24 40.95 54.75
N CYS A 800 33.13 40.73 55.73
CA CYS A 800 32.81 39.92 56.92
C CYS A 800 31.86 40.58 57.93
N ASN A 801 31.37 41.77 57.61
CA ASN A 801 30.40 42.52 58.36
C ASN A 801 29.56 43.44 57.45
N ASP A 802 28.70 42.82 56.63
CA ASP A 802 27.73 43.40 55.68
C ASP A 802 26.60 44.25 56.32
N GLU A 803 26.91 44.88 57.46
CA GLU A 803 26.16 45.98 58.04
C GLU A 803 27.09 47.20 58.33
N ASN A 804 28.37 47.12 57.94
CA ASN A 804 29.41 48.10 58.23
C ASN A 804 30.50 48.25 57.15
N LEU A 805 30.23 49.16 56.21
CA LEU A 805 31.05 49.89 55.20
C LEU A 805 32.60 50.09 55.34
N THR A 806 33.31 49.55 56.35
CA THR A 806 34.78 49.74 56.54
C THR A 806 35.55 48.46 56.89
N ILE A 807 34.86 47.33 57.00
CA ILE A 807 35.42 46.04 57.37
C ILE A 807 35.08 45.13 56.21
N HIS A 808 36.01 44.95 55.29
CA HIS A 808 35.77 44.19 54.07
C HIS A 808 37.10 43.69 53.52
N GLY A 809 37.03 42.76 52.59
CA GLY A 809 38.19 42.13 52.00
C GLY A 809 39.00 43.11 51.17
N GLY A 810 40.31 42.90 51.18
CA GLY A 810 41.24 43.85 50.59
C GLY A 810 41.46 45.13 51.41
N ALA A 811 40.85 45.25 52.60
CA ALA A 811 41.42 46.11 53.63
C ALA A 811 42.86 45.65 53.97
N ILE A 812 43.68 46.50 54.58
CA ILE A 812 45.09 46.16 54.82
C ILE A 812 45.24 45.62 56.24
N GLU A 813 45.63 44.35 56.35
CA GLU A 813 45.88 43.65 57.62
C GLU A 813 47.19 44.07 58.29
N VAL A 814 47.18 44.13 59.62
CA VAL A 814 48.31 44.62 60.43
C VAL A 814 48.75 43.55 61.44
N TRP A 815 49.57 42.61 60.96
CA TRP A 815 50.06 41.46 61.75
C TRP A 815 50.66 41.83 63.12
N TYR A 816 50.21 41.09 64.14
CA TYR A 816 50.53 41.14 65.57
C TYR A 816 49.89 42.30 66.38
N ASP A 817 48.76 42.89 65.94
CA ASP A 817 47.97 43.92 66.65
C ASP A 817 46.59 43.52 67.24
N GLY A 818 45.98 42.41 66.80
CA GLY A 818 44.85 41.72 67.42
C GLY A 818 43.44 42.04 66.91
N VAL A 819 43.28 42.64 65.72
CA VAL A 819 41.98 42.81 65.04
C VAL A 819 42.13 42.35 63.59
N ASP A 820 41.15 41.63 63.05
CA ASP A 820 41.10 41.18 61.66
C ASP A 820 40.32 42.21 60.83
N GLN A 821 41.01 42.98 60.00
CA GLN A 821 40.42 44.08 59.24
C GLN A 821 40.13 43.73 57.79
N ASP A 822 40.93 42.85 57.21
CA ASP A 822 40.72 42.35 55.87
C ASP A 822 39.82 41.12 55.83
N CYS A 823 39.16 40.84 56.95
CA CYS A 823 38.10 39.86 57.06
C CYS A 823 38.57 38.44 56.75
N ASP A 824 39.87 38.18 56.86
CA ASP A 824 40.46 36.90 56.48
C ASP A 824 40.35 35.85 57.59
N GLY A 825 39.78 36.22 58.73
CA GLY A 825 39.44 35.37 59.87
C GLY A 825 40.66 34.87 60.64
N ARG A 826 41.87 35.32 60.29
CA ARG A 826 43.08 34.62 60.71
C ARG A 826 43.62 35.16 62.01
N ASN A 827 44.20 34.23 62.77
CA ASN A 827 44.82 34.56 64.02
C ASN A 827 46.07 35.37 63.74
N ASP A 828 46.01 36.63 64.14
CA ASP A 828 47.01 37.67 63.95
C ASP A 828 48.46 37.31 64.42
N PHE A 829 48.66 36.18 65.12
CA PHE A 829 49.96 35.64 65.53
C PHE A 829 50.41 34.36 64.80
N ASP A 830 49.66 33.94 63.81
CA ASP A 830 49.80 32.73 63.01
C ASP A 830 49.72 33.19 61.55
N ARG A 831 50.90 33.41 60.98
CA ARG A 831 51.02 34.28 59.81
C ARG A 831 50.79 33.54 58.50
N ASP A 832 51.20 32.29 58.46
CA ASP A 832 50.93 31.33 57.41
C ASP A 832 49.58 30.64 57.56
N LYS A 833 48.98 30.71 58.76
CA LYS A 833 47.55 30.56 59.01
C LYS A 833 47.11 29.10 59.21
N ASP A 834 47.88 28.31 59.96
CA ASP A 834 47.58 26.90 60.30
C ASP A 834 46.96 26.66 61.68
N GLY A 835 46.74 27.71 62.44
CA GLY A 835 46.21 27.64 63.79
C GLY A 835 47.25 27.27 64.85
N PHE A 836 48.49 27.00 64.46
CA PHE A 836 49.61 26.77 65.35
C PHE A 836 50.48 28.02 65.40
N ILE A 837 50.70 28.50 66.61
CA ILE A 837 51.53 29.69 66.77
C ILE A 837 52.99 29.30 66.48
N SER A 838 53.67 30.10 65.69
CA SER A 838 55.12 30.11 65.50
C SER A 838 55.93 29.63 66.71
N GLN A 839 56.86 28.68 66.52
CA GLN A 839 57.74 28.23 67.62
C GLN A 839 58.56 29.38 68.25
N ASP A 840 58.86 30.45 67.50
CA ASP A 840 59.59 31.62 67.98
C ASP A 840 58.76 32.46 68.99
N TYR A 841 57.43 32.32 68.95
CA TYR A 841 56.46 32.99 69.83
C TYR A 841 55.80 32.04 70.83
N SER A 842 56.51 30.94 71.17
CA SER A 842 56.15 29.94 72.18
C SER A 842 55.04 28.95 71.78
N GLY A 843 54.72 28.82 70.49
CA GLY A 843 53.90 27.72 70.00
C GLY A 843 54.75 26.55 69.47
N SER A 844 54.16 25.70 68.64
CA SER A 844 54.70 24.38 68.29
C SER A 844 54.83 24.12 66.80
N ASP A 845 54.40 25.05 65.95
CA ASP A 845 54.55 24.91 64.51
C ASP A 845 56.04 25.04 64.11
N CYS A 846 56.45 24.09 63.26
CA CYS A 846 57.83 23.90 62.87
C CYS A 846 58.24 24.75 61.64
N ASP A 847 57.29 25.40 60.94
CA ASP A 847 57.50 26.34 59.82
C ASP A 847 56.35 27.37 59.65
N ASP A 848 56.34 28.45 60.45
CA ASP A 848 55.39 29.61 60.49
C ASP A 848 55.31 30.49 59.21
N TYR A 849 55.72 29.93 58.06
CA TYR A 849 55.48 30.43 56.71
C TYR A 849 54.73 29.40 55.85
N ASN A 850 54.46 28.22 56.38
CA ASN A 850 53.90 27.06 55.72
C ASN A 850 52.93 26.28 56.62
N ALA A 851 51.65 26.51 56.38
CA ALA A 851 50.56 26.02 57.18
C ALA A 851 50.34 24.49 57.23
N GLY A 852 51.05 23.71 56.43
CA GLY A 852 50.86 22.25 56.36
C GLY A 852 51.72 21.45 57.35
N ARG A 853 52.60 22.11 58.12
CA ARG A 853 53.67 21.44 58.87
C ARG A 853 53.64 21.78 60.34
N HIS A 854 52.80 21.06 61.08
CA HIS A 854 52.60 21.32 62.49
C HIS A 854 52.29 20.07 63.32
N PRO A 855 52.60 20.07 64.63
CA PRO A 855 52.45 18.87 65.46
C PRO A 855 51.03 18.32 65.56
N GLY A 856 50.89 17.03 65.28
CA GLY A 856 49.61 16.31 65.34
C GLY A 856 48.68 16.60 64.16
N ASN A 857 49.24 17.12 63.06
CA ASN A 857 48.54 17.05 61.79
C ASN A 857 48.29 15.58 61.41
N THR A 858 47.30 15.33 60.55
CA THR A 858 47.14 13.97 60.04
C THR A 858 48.14 13.80 58.93
N GLU A 859 49.08 12.88 59.12
CA GLU A 859 50.00 12.49 58.05
C GLU A 859 49.16 12.10 56.84
N ILE A 860 49.39 12.78 55.72
CA ILE A 860 48.70 12.45 54.48
C ILE A 860 49.48 11.28 53.91
N PRO A 861 48.87 10.08 53.86
CA PRO A 861 49.60 8.93 53.37
C PRO A 861 50.18 9.20 51.99
N TYR A 862 51.44 8.81 51.79
CA TYR A 862 52.06 8.67 50.47
C TYR A 862 52.58 9.96 49.80
N ASN A 863 52.78 11.06 50.55
CA ASN A 863 53.14 12.35 49.95
C ASN A 863 54.60 12.81 50.21
N ASP A 864 55.41 12.02 50.94
CA ASP A 864 56.81 12.27 51.28
C ASP A 864 57.06 13.57 52.10
N VAL A 865 56.01 14.13 52.71
CA VAL A 865 56.07 15.34 53.53
C VAL A 865 55.62 15.01 54.95
N ASP A 866 56.53 15.17 55.90
CA ASP A 866 56.20 15.06 57.33
C ASP A 866 55.31 16.25 57.75
N GLU A 867 54.00 16.03 57.73
CA GLU A 867 52.98 17.02 58.06
C GLU A 867 52.83 17.20 59.56
N ASP A 868 53.02 16.13 60.33
CA ASP A 868 52.79 16.13 61.76
C ASP A 868 54.04 16.44 62.61
N CYS A 869 55.15 16.78 61.94
CA CYS A 869 56.46 17.09 62.49
C CYS A 869 57.02 15.96 63.40
N ASP A 870 56.72 14.69 63.13
CA ASP A 870 57.18 13.51 63.88
C ASP A 870 58.34 12.72 63.24
N ASP A 871 58.79 13.16 62.06
CA ASP A 871 59.84 12.61 61.19
C ASP A 871 59.45 11.35 60.36
N THR A 872 58.16 10.98 60.16
CA THR A 872 57.71 9.82 59.34
C THR A 872 56.35 9.91 58.60
N ASP A 873 56.26 9.40 57.35
CA ASP A 873 55.02 9.33 56.51
C ASP A 873 54.28 7.96 56.60
N LEU A 874 52.93 7.93 56.53
CA LEU A 874 52.04 6.77 56.74
C LEU A 874 51.71 6.05 55.43
N ILE A 875 51.96 4.72 55.32
CA ILE A 875 51.88 4.03 54.01
C ILE A 875 51.13 2.67 53.91
N ASP A 876 50.26 2.31 54.85
CA ASP A 876 49.47 1.06 54.85
C ASP A 876 48.27 1.30 55.78
N VAL A 877 47.06 1.51 55.21
CA VAL A 877 45.93 2.09 55.94
C VAL A 877 45.10 1.03 56.68
N ASP A 878 44.82 -0.11 56.06
CA ASP A 878 44.01 -1.17 56.69
C ASP A 878 44.83 -2.21 57.48
N GLY A 879 46.16 -2.20 57.33
CA GLY A 879 47.11 -3.00 58.11
C GLY A 879 47.22 -4.45 57.67
N ASP A 880 46.80 -4.79 56.46
CA ASP A 880 46.93 -6.14 55.89
C ASP A 880 48.38 -6.49 55.49
N GLY A 881 49.23 -5.47 55.40
CA GLY A 881 50.66 -5.54 55.11
C GLY A 881 51.01 -5.36 53.63
N TRP A 882 50.03 -5.10 52.78
CA TRP A 882 50.18 -4.49 51.48
C TRP A 882 50.06 -2.98 51.60
N VAL A 883 50.56 -2.31 50.58
CA VAL A 883 50.69 -0.86 50.55
C VAL A 883 49.73 -0.40 49.47
N ALA A 884 48.98 0.68 49.71
CA ALA A 884 48.00 1.18 48.75
C ALA A 884 48.61 1.40 47.38
N GLU A 885 47.79 1.27 46.35
CA GLU A 885 48.19 1.67 45.00
C GLU A 885 48.61 3.15 44.95
N GLU A 886 47.96 4.04 45.72
CA GLU A 886 48.30 5.46 45.79
C GLU A 886 49.70 5.75 46.38
N ALA A 887 50.28 4.77 47.08
CA ALA A 887 51.64 4.78 47.61
C ALA A 887 52.74 4.34 46.65
N GLY A 888 52.35 3.85 45.48
CA GLY A 888 53.17 2.96 44.66
C GLY A 888 53.22 1.51 45.14
N GLY A 889 52.25 1.08 45.96
CA GLY A 889 51.96 -0.32 46.25
C GLY A 889 51.00 -0.90 45.22
N THR A 890 50.31 -1.99 45.56
CA THR A 890 49.53 -2.78 44.59
C THR A 890 48.13 -3.14 45.07
N ASP A 891 47.73 -2.67 46.25
CA ASP A 891 46.41 -2.96 46.81
C ASP A 891 45.34 -2.03 46.20
N CYS A 892 44.37 -2.61 45.47
CA CYS A 892 43.27 -1.89 44.84
C CYS A 892 42.14 -1.51 45.81
N ASN A 893 42.17 -2.00 47.05
CA ASN A 893 41.23 -1.60 48.08
C ASN A 893 41.87 -1.62 49.48
N ASP A 894 42.73 -0.62 49.74
CA ASP A 894 43.48 -0.37 50.99
C ASP A 894 42.58 -0.05 52.22
N ALA A 895 41.29 -0.39 52.16
CA ALA A 895 40.32 -0.33 53.25
C ALA A 895 39.75 -1.73 53.61
N GLN A 896 40.07 -2.78 52.85
CA GLN A 896 39.59 -4.14 53.04
C GLN A 896 40.71 -5.20 53.01
N VAL A 897 41.09 -5.66 54.21
CA VAL A 897 42.07 -6.73 54.52
C VAL A 897 41.94 -8.08 53.75
N THR A 898 40.91 -8.28 52.93
CA THR A 898 40.68 -9.50 52.12
C THR A 898 40.86 -9.28 50.62
N VAL A 899 41.02 -8.04 50.17
CA VAL A 899 41.23 -7.65 48.77
C VAL A 899 42.68 -7.23 48.66
N TYR A 900 43.50 -7.98 47.92
CA TYR A 900 44.92 -7.68 47.74
C TYR A 900 45.50 -8.51 46.59
N PRO A 901 46.62 -8.09 46.00
CA PRO A 901 47.31 -8.80 44.92
C PRO A 901 47.64 -10.26 45.21
N GLY A 902 47.07 -11.15 44.40
CA GLY A 902 47.22 -12.60 44.52
C GLY A 902 46.38 -13.24 45.64
N ALA A 903 45.30 -12.57 46.08
CA ALA A 903 44.19 -13.21 46.76
C ALA A 903 43.57 -14.31 45.86
N ALA A 904 42.70 -15.16 46.41
CA ALA A 904 42.12 -16.26 45.65
C ALA A 904 40.75 -15.85 45.12
N GLU A 905 40.63 -15.75 43.79
CA GLU A 905 39.39 -15.48 43.05
C GLU A 905 38.28 -16.54 43.32
N ASP A 906 37.02 -16.08 43.37
CA ASP A 906 35.82 -16.91 43.32
C ASP A 906 35.07 -16.66 41.99
N PRO A 907 35.12 -17.59 41.02
CA PRO A 907 34.71 -17.38 39.62
C PRO A 907 33.19 -17.31 39.39
N THR A 908 32.42 -16.91 40.40
CA THR A 908 30.95 -16.87 40.36
C THR A 908 30.35 -15.66 41.08
N ASP A 909 31.16 -14.79 41.68
CA ASP A 909 30.65 -13.72 42.54
C ASP A 909 30.79 -12.29 41.98
N GLY A 910 31.52 -12.12 40.87
CA GLY A 910 31.57 -10.86 40.12
C GLY A 910 32.34 -9.74 40.82
N PHE A 911 33.30 -10.06 41.68
CA PHE A 911 34.19 -9.12 42.36
C PHE A 911 35.67 -9.44 42.07
N ASP A 912 36.41 -8.49 41.46
CA ASP A 912 37.87 -8.57 41.30
C ASP A 912 38.55 -8.52 42.67
N THR A 913 38.92 -9.70 43.19
CA THR A 913 39.37 -9.87 44.57
C THR A 913 40.91 -9.79 44.67
N ASP A 914 41.61 -10.03 43.57
CA ASP A 914 43.07 -10.00 43.50
C ASP A 914 43.66 -8.78 42.78
N CYS A 915 42.82 -7.80 42.46
CA CYS A 915 43.19 -6.47 41.97
C CYS A 915 43.90 -6.51 40.61
N ASP A 916 43.56 -7.48 39.77
CA ASP A 916 44.20 -7.65 38.45
C ASP A 916 43.44 -6.95 37.30
N GLY A 917 42.24 -6.43 37.58
CA GLY A 917 41.49 -5.53 36.73
C GLY A 917 40.65 -6.21 35.64
N PHE A 918 40.44 -7.53 35.69
CA PHE A 918 39.62 -8.24 34.70
C PHE A 918 38.18 -8.50 35.21
N SER A 919 37.17 -8.15 34.39
CA SER A 919 35.81 -8.68 34.58
C SER A 919 35.84 -10.18 34.31
N GLU A 920 35.36 -11.01 35.24
CA GLU A 920 35.35 -12.47 35.06
C GLU A 920 34.34 -12.95 33.99
N TRP A 921 33.54 -12.05 33.41
CA TRP A 921 32.54 -12.32 32.36
C TRP A 921 32.96 -11.84 30.95
N ASP A 922 34.08 -11.13 30.85
CA ASP A 922 34.73 -10.67 29.62
C ASP A 922 35.87 -11.64 29.25
N ARG A 923 35.63 -12.53 28.28
CA ARG A 923 36.46 -13.71 28.05
C ARG A 923 37.66 -13.44 27.14
N ASP A 924 37.58 -12.46 26.26
CA ASP A 924 38.65 -12.06 25.34
C ASP A 924 39.30 -10.71 25.71
N GLY A 925 38.74 -10.00 26.68
CA GLY A 925 39.35 -8.87 27.39
C GLY A 925 39.10 -7.53 26.71
N ASP A 926 37.95 -7.38 26.07
CA ASP A 926 37.62 -6.21 25.25
C ASP A 926 36.77 -5.16 25.98
N GLY A 927 36.31 -5.48 27.19
CA GLY A 927 35.52 -4.63 28.06
C GLY A 927 34.02 -4.90 28.03
N TYR A 928 33.54 -5.86 27.24
CA TYR A 928 32.14 -6.26 27.16
C TYR A 928 31.94 -7.69 27.66
N ASP A 929 30.85 -7.90 28.42
CA ASP A 929 30.54 -9.23 28.94
C ASP A 929 29.86 -10.08 27.85
N ALA A 930 30.10 -11.39 27.88
CA ALA A 930 29.50 -12.35 26.96
C ALA A 930 27.96 -12.37 27.00
N VAL A 931 27.31 -12.56 25.84
CA VAL A 931 25.84 -12.65 25.72
C VAL A 931 25.24 -13.78 26.58
N GLU A 932 25.97 -14.88 26.83
CA GLU A 932 25.52 -15.99 27.71
C GLU A 932 25.25 -15.52 29.17
N TYR A 933 25.83 -14.40 29.59
CA TYR A 933 25.68 -13.83 30.94
C TYR A 933 24.93 -12.48 30.96
N GLY A 934 24.35 -12.08 29.82
CA GLY A 934 23.53 -10.87 29.70
C GLY A 934 24.30 -9.59 29.34
N GLY A 935 25.53 -9.72 28.84
CA GLY A 935 26.26 -8.64 28.19
C GLY A 935 25.95 -8.54 26.68
N GLY A 936 26.64 -7.64 25.98
CA GLY A 936 26.34 -7.28 24.59
C GLY A 936 27.34 -7.81 23.55
N ASP A 937 28.39 -8.51 23.96
CA ASP A 937 29.39 -9.05 23.03
C ASP A 937 28.85 -10.29 22.29
N CYS A 938 28.70 -10.18 20.97
CA CYS A 938 28.18 -11.24 20.11
C CYS A 938 29.24 -12.30 19.73
N GLU A 939 30.53 -12.04 19.95
CA GLU A 939 31.62 -12.97 19.65
C GLU A 939 32.69 -12.98 20.76
N ASP A 940 32.37 -13.64 21.89
CA ASP A 940 33.14 -13.79 23.16
C ASP A 940 34.62 -14.29 23.08
N PHE A 941 35.20 -14.41 21.90
CA PHE A 941 36.58 -14.82 21.65
C PHE A 941 37.35 -13.87 20.72
N ASP A 942 36.71 -12.84 20.19
CA ASP A 942 37.29 -11.85 19.29
C ASP A 942 37.00 -10.41 19.73
N ALA A 943 37.92 -9.86 20.53
CA ALA A 943 37.91 -8.49 21.06
C ALA A 943 37.80 -7.34 20.03
N ALA A 944 37.69 -7.64 18.74
CA ALA A 944 37.40 -6.68 17.67
C ALA A 944 35.89 -6.55 17.36
N ILE A 945 35.06 -7.44 17.89
CA ILE A 945 33.61 -7.50 17.68
C ILE A 945 32.96 -7.27 19.04
N ASN A 946 32.26 -6.15 19.21
CA ASN A 946 31.55 -5.77 20.43
C ASN A 946 30.65 -4.56 20.19
N PRO A 947 29.68 -4.25 21.08
CA PRO A 947 28.72 -3.16 20.94
C PRO A 947 29.24 -1.73 20.68
N MET A 948 30.55 -1.52 20.77
CA MET A 948 31.19 -0.23 20.51
C MET A 948 32.30 -0.33 19.48
N ALA A 949 32.40 -1.47 18.79
CA ALA A 949 33.22 -1.58 17.60
C ALA A 949 32.70 -0.59 16.55
N THR A 950 33.57 -0.23 15.62
CA THR A 950 33.18 0.62 14.50
C THR A 950 32.96 -0.27 13.32
N GLU A 951 31.76 -0.20 12.74
CA GLU A 951 31.40 -1.01 11.61
C GLU A 951 32.34 -0.79 10.42
N GLN A 952 32.81 -1.89 9.85
CA GLN A 952 33.42 -1.98 8.54
C GLN A 952 32.39 -2.60 7.60
N TRP A 953 31.48 -1.73 7.16
CA TRP A 953 30.40 -2.03 6.24
C TRP A 953 30.83 -2.95 5.09
N TYR A 954 29.98 -3.95 4.84
CA TYR A 954 30.05 -4.91 3.74
C TYR A 954 31.22 -5.90 3.81
N ASP A 955 31.75 -6.17 5.00
CA ASP A 955 32.80 -7.16 5.19
C ASP A 955 32.30 -8.56 5.61
N GLY A 956 30.99 -8.67 5.87
CA GLY A 956 30.29 -9.89 6.24
C GLY A 956 30.42 -10.24 7.73
N THR A 957 30.76 -9.24 8.55
CA THR A 957 30.97 -9.35 10.00
C THR A 957 30.28 -8.16 10.66
N ASP A 958 29.20 -8.39 11.38
CA ASP A 958 28.56 -7.38 12.24
C ASP A 958 29.50 -7.09 13.43
N GLN A 959 30.30 -6.01 13.35
CA GLN A 959 31.32 -5.78 14.37
C GLN A 959 30.73 -5.13 15.61
N ASP A 960 29.69 -4.31 15.47
CA ASP A 960 29.03 -3.66 16.61
C ASP A 960 27.79 -4.39 17.16
N CYS A 961 27.53 -5.59 16.66
CA CYS A 961 26.52 -6.52 17.16
C CYS A 961 25.09 -5.96 17.11
N ASP A 962 24.81 -5.00 16.23
CA ASP A 962 23.51 -4.36 16.07
C ASP A 962 22.66 -4.93 14.92
N GLY A 963 23.27 -5.81 14.12
CA GLY A 963 22.65 -6.51 12.99
C GLY A 963 22.69 -5.76 11.67
N ARG A 964 23.48 -4.69 11.52
CA ARG A 964 23.40 -3.76 10.38
C ARG A 964 24.54 -3.80 9.36
N ASP A 965 25.55 -4.68 9.41
CA ASP A 965 26.73 -4.69 8.49
C ASP A 965 26.46 -4.40 6.98
N ASP A 966 25.25 -4.67 6.47
CA ASP A 966 24.84 -4.47 5.07
C ASP A 966 23.77 -3.35 4.84
N ASP A 967 23.49 -2.46 5.82
CA ASP A 967 22.49 -1.36 5.79
C ASP A 967 23.06 -0.09 6.48
N GLN A 968 23.74 0.78 5.71
CA GLN A 968 24.61 1.84 6.25
C GLN A 968 23.86 3.09 6.74
N ASP A 969 22.71 3.41 6.17
CA ASP A 969 21.90 4.55 6.59
C ASP A 969 20.70 4.18 7.48
N ALA A 970 20.50 2.88 7.71
CA ALA A 970 19.53 2.29 8.63
C ALA A 970 18.06 2.53 8.23
N ASP A 971 17.77 2.58 6.93
CA ASP A 971 16.41 2.66 6.40
C ASP A 971 15.73 1.28 6.24
N GLY A 972 16.51 0.20 6.40
CA GLY A 972 16.05 -1.18 6.35
C GLY A 972 16.20 -1.86 4.99
N TRP A 973 16.76 -1.17 3.99
CA TRP A 973 17.16 -1.74 2.71
C TRP A 973 18.64 -2.11 2.73
N LEU A 974 18.97 -3.22 2.07
CA LEU A 974 20.36 -3.70 2.00
C LEU A 974 21.03 -3.11 0.77
N VAL A 975 22.36 -2.92 0.81
CA VAL A 975 23.21 -2.44 -0.30
C VAL A 975 22.99 -3.12 -1.68
N ALA A 976 22.39 -4.30 -1.68
CA ALA A 976 22.09 -5.05 -2.90
C ALA A 976 20.86 -4.51 -3.67
N ASP A 977 19.91 -3.93 -2.95
CA ASP A 977 18.63 -3.43 -3.45
C ASP A 977 18.55 -1.90 -3.36
N ASP A 978 19.36 -1.29 -2.49
CA ASP A 978 19.52 0.15 -2.33
C ASP A 978 20.54 0.74 -3.33
N CYS A 979 20.11 1.70 -4.15
CA CYS A 979 20.94 2.36 -5.15
C CYS A 979 21.85 3.47 -4.60
N ASP A 980 21.61 3.97 -3.38
CA ASP A 980 22.53 4.79 -2.58
C ASP A 980 22.37 4.54 -1.07
N ASP A 981 22.94 3.42 -0.61
CA ASP A 981 22.99 2.92 0.79
C ASP A 981 23.80 3.81 1.77
N GLN A 982 23.83 5.11 1.51
CA GLN A 982 24.31 6.18 2.38
C GLN A 982 23.26 7.28 2.53
N ASN A 983 22.11 7.14 1.87
CA ASN A 983 21.04 8.10 1.82
C ASN A 983 19.68 7.39 2.04
N PRO A 984 19.07 7.54 3.24
CA PRO A 984 17.86 6.81 3.63
C PRO A 984 16.58 7.33 2.93
N GLY A 985 16.74 8.07 1.84
CA GLY A 985 15.66 8.52 0.94
C GLY A 985 15.94 8.16 -0.51
N THR A 986 16.83 7.20 -0.75
CA THR A 986 17.14 6.62 -2.05
C THR A 986 17.10 5.11 -1.91
N HIS A 987 15.94 4.50 -2.11
CA HIS A 987 15.71 3.08 -1.88
C HIS A 987 14.54 2.60 -2.75
N PRO A 988 14.38 1.29 -2.99
CA PRO A 988 13.22 0.75 -3.69
C PRO A 988 11.89 1.30 -3.16
N GLY A 989 11.09 1.90 -4.04
CA GLY A 989 9.79 2.49 -3.70
C GLY A 989 9.84 3.84 -2.98
N ALA A 990 10.98 4.52 -2.93
CA ALA A 990 11.04 5.92 -2.53
C ALA A 990 10.27 6.81 -3.53
N THR A 991 9.90 8.02 -3.14
CA THR A 991 9.35 9.00 -4.09
C THR A 991 10.48 9.73 -4.80
N GLU A 992 10.44 9.78 -6.13
CA GLU A 992 11.35 10.60 -6.95
C GLU A 992 11.39 12.07 -6.50
N ARG A 993 12.61 12.61 -6.35
CA ARG A 993 12.85 13.98 -5.87
C ARG A 993 13.64 14.74 -6.90
N TRP A 994 13.26 16.00 -7.16
CA TRP A 994 13.84 16.89 -8.20
C TRP A 994 15.33 17.24 -8.06
N ASP A 995 16.20 16.24 -8.10
CA ASP A 995 17.64 16.33 -7.96
C ASP A 995 18.39 15.54 -9.04
N GLY A 996 17.67 14.80 -9.89
CA GLY A 996 18.21 14.02 -11.01
C GLY A 996 18.96 12.78 -10.54
N VAL A 997 18.62 12.28 -9.36
CA VAL A 997 18.96 10.95 -8.84
C VAL A 997 17.73 10.07 -9.03
N ASP A 998 17.96 8.82 -9.40
CA ASP A 998 16.98 7.75 -9.35
C ASP A 998 16.80 7.39 -7.87
N ASN A 999 15.79 7.97 -7.23
CA ASN A 999 15.53 7.85 -5.80
C ASN A 999 14.86 6.51 -5.48
N ASP A 1000 14.04 5.98 -6.37
CA ASP A 1000 13.26 4.76 -6.16
C ASP A 1000 13.95 3.49 -6.68
N CYS A 1001 15.15 3.64 -7.24
CA CYS A 1001 16.02 2.59 -7.75
C CYS A 1001 15.39 1.77 -8.90
N ASP A 1002 14.41 2.32 -9.62
CA ASP A 1002 13.75 1.66 -10.75
C ASP A 1002 14.54 1.73 -12.07
N GLY A 1003 15.61 2.54 -12.09
CA GLY A 1003 16.50 2.73 -13.23
C GLY A 1003 16.19 3.96 -14.08
N TYR A 1004 15.23 4.79 -13.69
CA TYR A 1004 14.83 6.02 -14.34
C TYR A 1004 14.93 7.21 -13.37
N SER A 1005 15.14 8.40 -13.93
CA SER A 1005 15.14 9.67 -13.21
C SER A 1005 14.22 10.63 -13.95
N GLU A 1006 13.89 11.78 -13.35
CA GLU A 1006 12.95 12.73 -13.97
C GLU A 1006 13.52 13.42 -15.22
N LEU A 1007 14.78 13.15 -15.56
CA LEU A 1007 15.44 13.60 -16.79
C LEU A 1007 15.35 12.58 -17.93
N ASP A 1008 14.87 11.38 -17.67
CA ASP A 1008 14.63 10.38 -18.70
C ASP A 1008 13.35 10.70 -19.49
N ASP A 1009 13.23 10.06 -20.64
CA ASP A 1009 12.15 10.19 -21.62
C ASP A 1009 11.64 8.76 -21.80
N ARG A 1010 10.76 8.33 -20.89
CA ARG A 1010 10.41 6.91 -20.71
C ARG A 1010 9.64 6.37 -21.92
N ASP A 1011 8.82 7.17 -22.57
CA ASP A 1011 7.99 6.76 -23.69
C ASP A 1011 8.58 7.09 -25.09
N ASN A 1012 9.65 7.90 -25.15
CA ASN A 1012 10.34 8.37 -26.37
C ASN A 1012 9.50 9.29 -27.28
N ASP A 1013 8.63 10.10 -26.71
CA ASP A 1013 7.86 11.12 -27.42
C ASP A 1013 8.67 12.41 -27.67
N GLY A 1014 9.75 12.62 -26.91
CA GLY A 1014 10.66 13.75 -26.98
C GLY A 1014 10.51 14.79 -25.87
N LEU A 1015 9.63 14.58 -24.90
CA LEU A 1015 9.62 15.20 -23.59
C LEU A 1015 10.47 14.38 -22.61
N SER A 1016 10.76 14.94 -21.44
CA SER A 1016 11.29 14.13 -20.34
C SER A 1016 10.19 13.97 -19.32
N ASP A 1017 10.27 12.98 -18.47
CA ASP A 1017 9.29 12.72 -17.41
C ASP A 1017 8.99 13.97 -16.57
N LEU A 1018 10.01 14.78 -16.26
CA LEU A 1018 9.84 16.07 -15.59
C LEU A 1018 9.03 17.08 -16.42
N GLN A 1019 9.25 17.14 -17.74
CA GLN A 1019 8.51 18.02 -18.62
C GLN A 1019 7.04 17.60 -18.70
N GLU A 1020 6.77 16.30 -18.76
CA GLU A 1020 5.44 15.71 -18.80
C GLU A 1020 4.70 15.97 -17.48
N TRP A 1021 5.34 15.69 -16.35
CA TRP A 1021 4.80 16.02 -15.02
C TRP A 1021 4.51 17.52 -14.83
N MET A 1022 5.33 18.39 -15.41
CA MET A 1022 5.14 19.85 -15.33
C MET A 1022 3.98 20.36 -16.20
N ILE A 1023 3.60 19.63 -17.26
CA ILE A 1023 2.50 20.00 -18.16
C ILE A 1023 1.25 19.15 -17.94
N GLY A 1024 1.34 18.11 -17.10
CA GLY A 1024 0.23 17.23 -16.75
C GLY A 1024 0.05 16.03 -17.67
N SER A 1025 0.99 15.79 -18.59
CA SER A 1025 0.97 14.61 -19.48
C SER A 1025 1.58 13.38 -18.80
N ASP A 1026 1.27 12.17 -19.27
CA ASP A 1026 1.71 10.89 -18.68
C ASP A 1026 3.11 10.50 -19.18
N PRO A 1027 4.14 10.45 -18.29
CA PRO A 1027 5.52 10.09 -18.65
C PRO A 1027 5.72 8.71 -19.30
N GLN A 1028 4.69 7.87 -19.33
CA GLN A 1028 4.75 6.52 -19.89
C GLN A 1028 3.84 6.34 -21.11
N ASP A 1029 3.07 7.36 -21.48
CA ASP A 1029 2.16 7.32 -22.62
C ASP A 1029 2.49 8.43 -23.63
N PRO A 1030 3.05 8.08 -24.80
CA PRO A 1030 3.56 9.08 -25.75
C PRO A 1030 2.46 9.86 -26.50
N ASP A 1031 1.20 9.75 -26.07
CA ASP A 1031 -0.04 10.29 -26.66
C ASP A 1031 -1.11 10.35 -25.54
N THR A 1032 -0.94 11.27 -24.59
CA THR A 1032 -1.65 11.25 -23.28
C THR A 1032 -3.17 11.42 -23.42
N ASP A 1033 -3.65 12.28 -24.31
CA ASP A 1033 -5.09 12.45 -24.57
C ASP A 1033 -5.65 11.42 -25.57
N GLY A 1034 -4.78 10.62 -26.21
CA GLY A 1034 -5.13 9.53 -27.11
C GLY A 1034 -5.73 9.99 -28.44
N ASP A 1035 -5.39 11.20 -28.89
CA ASP A 1035 -5.89 11.83 -30.10
C ASP A 1035 -5.09 11.44 -31.37
N THR A 1036 -3.97 10.73 -31.21
CA THR A 1036 -3.00 10.25 -32.21
C THR A 1036 -1.86 11.19 -32.59
N MET A 1037 -1.79 12.39 -32.01
CA MET A 1037 -0.57 13.18 -31.91
C MET A 1037 0.29 12.67 -30.75
N ILE A 1038 1.55 13.12 -30.68
CA ILE A 1038 2.44 12.70 -29.60
C ILE A 1038 2.82 13.94 -28.80
N ASP A 1039 2.76 13.87 -27.48
CA ASP A 1039 2.81 15.04 -26.59
C ASP A 1039 4.00 15.96 -26.90
N GLY A 1040 5.16 15.38 -27.18
CA GLY A 1040 6.37 16.10 -27.55
C GLY A 1040 6.31 16.83 -28.89
N GLU A 1041 5.53 16.36 -29.87
CA GLU A 1041 5.25 17.13 -31.09
C GLU A 1041 4.32 18.30 -30.81
N GLU A 1042 3.31 18.10 -29.98
CA GLU A 1042 2.27 19.06 -29.62
C GLU A 1042 2.81 20.23 -28.82
N PHE A 1043 3.57 19.90 -27.77
CA PHE A 1043 4.29 20.86 -26.95
C PHE A 1043 5.23 21.76 -27.77
N VAL A 1044 5.80 21.24 -28.87
CA VAL A 1044 6.72 21.97 -29.74
C VAL A 1044 5.99 22.82 -30.78
N SER A 1045 4.82 22.39 -31.28
CA SER A 1045 4.00 23.14 -32.25
C SER A 1045 3.25 24.32 -31.63
N GLY A 1046 2.98 24.28 -30.33
CA GLY A 1046 2.31 25.32 -29.56
C GLY A 1046 1.54 24.64 -28.43
N PRO A 1047 1.90 24.84 -27.16
CA PRO A 1047 1.42 24.00 -26.06
C PRO A 1047 0.06 24.44 -25.49
N ASP A 1048 -0.77 25.13 -26.28
CA ASP A 1048 -2.05 25.76 -25.90
C ASP A 1048 -2.52 26.56 -27.13
N ARG A 1049 -3.18 25.89 -28.08
CA ARG A 1049 -3.51 26.40 -29.42
C ARG A 1049 -4.74 27.29 -29.43
N ASP A 1050 -5.74 26.99 -28.62
CA ASP A 1050 -7.00 27.71 -28.49
C ASP A 1050 -6.94 28.85 -27.42
N GLY A 1051 -6.01 28.76 -26.48
CA GLY A 1051 -5.77 29.75 -25.43
C GLY A 1051 -6.57 29.53 -24.14
N ASP A 1052 -7.05 28.31 -23.87
CA ASP A 1052 -7.85 27.97 -22.70
C ASP A 1052 -7.03 27.58 -21.45
N PHE A 1053 -5.70 27.54 -21.60
CA PHE A 1053 -4.71 27.15 -20.59
C PHE A 1053 -4.60 25.65 -20.29
N ILE A 1054 -5.27 24.80 -21.07
CA ILE A 1054 -5.03 23.37 -21.13
C ILE A 1054 -3.99 23.13 -22.24
N PRO A 1055 -2.88 22.43 -21.97
CA PRO A 1055 -1.95 22.10 -23.02
C PRO A 1055 -2.54 21.12 -24.03
N ASP A 1056 -2.33 21.38 -25.33
CA ASP A 1056 -2.80 20.51 -26.44
C ASP A 1056 -2.58 19.02 -26.16
N CYS A 1057 -1.43 18.62 -25.61
CA CYS A 1057 -1.08 17.21 -25.32
C CYS A 1057 -1.90 16.52 -24.21
N ILE A 1058 -2.79 17.25 -23.54
CA ILE A 1058 -3.77 16.70 -22.61
C ILE A 1058 -5.17 17.24 -22.90
N ASP A 1059 -5.33 17.94 -24.03
CA ASP A 1059 -6.57 18.55 -24.45
C ASP A 1059 -7.22 17.69 -25.52
N THR A 1060 -8.45 17.25 -25.26
CA THR A 1060 -9.15 16.37 -26.20
C THR A 1060 -9.77 17.11 -27.40
N ASP A 1061 -9.66 18.44 -27.46
CA ASP A 1061 -10.23 19.34 -28.49
C ASP A 1061 -9.34 20.61 -28.69
N ASP A 1062 -8.17 20.46 -29.33
CA ASP A 1062 -7.08 21.45 -29.37
C ASP A 1062 -7.44 22.84 -29.94
N ASP A 1063 -8.50 22.93 -30.75
CA ASP A 1063 -8.98 24.20 -31.30
C ASP A 1063 -10.37 24.62 -30.79
N ASN A 1064 -10.95 23.80 -29.91
CA ASN A 1064 -12.15 24.05 -29.11
C ASN A 1064 -13.35 24.40 -29.99
N ASP A 1065 -13.46 23.70 -31.11
CA ASP A 1065 -14.53 23.85 -32.08
C ASP A 1065 -15.74 22.93 -31.75
N GLY A 1066 -15.58 22.04 -30.77
CA GLY A 1066 -16.59 21.10 -30.30
C GLY A 1066 -16.56 19.74 -31.01
N ILE A 1067 -15.51 19.44 -31.76
CA ILE A 1067 -15.23 18.14 -32.39
C ILE A 1067 -13.89 17.64 -31.85
N ALA A 1068 -13.92 16.62 -30.99
CA ALA A 1068 -12.70 16.10 -30.39
C ALA A 1068 -11.60 15.78 -31.43
N SER A 1069 -10.36 16.19 -31.16
CA SER A 1069 -9.17 16.10 -32.03
C SER A 1069 -8.98 14.71 -32.64
N ARG A 1070 -9.23 13.66 -31.83
CA ARG A 1070 -9.20 12.26 -32.27
C ARG A 1070 -10.17 11.96 -33.42
N THR A 1071 -11.36 12.55 -33.37
CA THR A 1071 -12.39 12.38 -34.41
C THR A 1071 -11.87 12.94 -35.73
N GLU A 1072 -11.20 14.08 -35.68
CA GLU A 1072 -10.66 14.82 -36.81
C GLU A 1072 -9.45 14.15 -37.44
N MET A 1073 -8.58 13.60 -36.59
CA MET A 1073 -7.37 12.88 -36.98
C MET A 1073 -7.64 11.49 -37.57
N THR A 1074 -8.87 10.97 -37.45
CA THR A 1074 -9.24 9.62 -37.92
C THR A 1074 -10.16 9.60 -39.14
N VAL A 1075 -10.55 10.74 -39.70
CA VAL A 1075 -11.47 10.82 -40.85
C VAL A 1075 -10.77 10.42 -42.16
N ASP A 1076 -11.32 9.43 -42.87
CA ASP A 1076 -10.93 9.03 -44.22
C ASP A 1076 -11.96 9.58 -45.24
N VAL A 1077 -11.76 10.83 -45.66
CA VAL A 1077 -12.66 11.58 -46.55
C VAL A 1077 -12.67 11.00 -47.97
N ASP A 1078 -11.55 10.45 -48.46
CA ASP A 1078 -11.47 9.92 -49.84
C ASP A 1078 -11.76 8.41 -49.98
N GLY A 1079 -11.92 7.73 -48.84
CA GLY A 1079 -12.32 6.33 -48.71
C GLY A 1079 -11.24 5.34 -49.16
N ASP A 1080 -9.96 5.73 -49.14
CA ASP A 1080 -8.84 4.88 -49.55
C ASP A 1080 -8.32 3.95 -48.44
N GLY A 1081 -8.83 4.12 -47.22
CA GLY A 1081 -8.49 3.37 -46.02
C GLY A 1081 -7.38 4.00 -45.18
N ALA A 1082 -7.03 5.26 -45.40
CA ALA A 1082 -6.12 6.06 -44.59
C ALA A 1082 -6.80 7.38 -44.17
N ALA A 1083 -6.55 7.85 -42.95
CA ALA A 1083 -7.05 9.14 -42.51
C ALA A 1083 -6.42 10.30 -43.30
N ASN A 1084 -7.23 11.29 -43.64
CA ASN A 1084 -6.84 12.54 -44.25
C ASN A 1084 -6.60 13.55 -43.13
N VAL A 1085 -5.38 13.63 -42.62
CA VAL A 1085 -5.03 14.50 -41.48
C VAL A 1085 -5.00 15.99 -41.80
N ASP A 1086 -5.01 16.37 -43.08
CA ASP A 1086 -5.03 17.75 -43.60
C ASP A 1086 -5.86 17.70 -44.89
N VAL A 1087 -7.14 18.07 -44.80
CA VAL A 1087 -8.13 17.88 -45.88
C VAL A 1087 -8.01 18.95 -46.97
N ASP A 1088 -7.62 20.18 -46.61
CA ASP A 1088 -7.57 21.33 -47.52
C ASP A 1088 -6.17 21.61 -48.13
N ASP A 1089 -5.14 20.89 -47.67
CA ASP A 1089 -3.71 20.99 -48.02
C ASP A 1089 -3.06 22.36 -47.62
N ASP A 1090 -3.56 23.05 -46.59
CA ASP A 1090 -2.99 24.34 -46.14
C ASP A 1090 -1.80 24.19 -45.17
N GLY A 1091 -1.67 23.02 -44.55
CA GLY A 1091 -0.60 22.62 -43.66
C GLY A 1091 -0.89 22.73 -42.16
N ALA A 1092 -2.12 23.07 -41.75
CA ALA A 1092 -2.67 22.69 -40.46
C ALA A 1092 -3.28 21.28 -40.57
N ASN A 1093 -3.19 20.48 -39.49
CA ASN A 1093 -3.99 19.26 -39.41
C ASN A 1093 -5.42 19.62 -39.02
N ASN A 1094 -6.39 18.77 -39.38
CA ASN A 1094 -7.81 19.04 -39.12
C ASN A 1094 -8.05 19.37 -37.64
N ALA A 1095 -7.41 18.62 -36.71
CA ALA A 1095 -7.49 18.85 -35.26
C ALA A 1095 -7.00 20.22 -34.76
N ARG A 1096 -6.47 21.07 -35.65
CA ARG A 1096 -5.92 22.39 -35.29
C ARG A 1096 -6.33 23.47 -36.30
N ASP A 1097 -7.32 23.16 -37.13
CA ASP A 1097 -7.79 23.96 -38.25
C ASP A 1097 -9.28 24.28 -38.12
N ASP A 1098 -9.60 25.48 -37.63
CA ASP A 1098 -10.97 25.94 -37.40
C ASP A 1098 -11.91 25.94 -38.65
N ASP A 1099 -11.45 25.57 -39.85
CA ASP A 1099 -12.15 25.51 -41.15
C ASP A 1099 -11.53 24.40 -42.04
N SER A 1100 -11.56 23.14 -41.57
CA SER A 1100 -10.85 21.97 -42.12
C SER A 1100 -11.12 21.67 -43.61
N ASP A 1101 -12.22 22.15 -44.18
CA ASP A 1101 -12.55 22.00 -45.61
C ASP A 1101 -12.34 23.28 -46.45
N ALA A 1102 -11.99 24.38 -45.77
CA ALA A 1102 -11.76 25.72 -46.29
C ALA A 1102 -12.89 26.29 -47.17
N ASP A 1103 -14.15 25.93 -46.89
CA ASP A 1103 -15.31 26.50 -47.55
C ASP A 1103 -15.67 27.91 -47.04
N GLY A 1104 -15.12 28.28 -45.87
CA GLY A 1104 -15.31 29.55 -45.19
C GLY A 1104 -16.45 29.59 -44.18
N GLY A 1105 -17.03 28.43 -43.83
CA GLY A 1105 -17.60 28.11 -42.52
C GLY A 1105 -16.50 28.00 -41.46
N SER A 1106 -16.87 27.73 -40.23
CA SER A 1106 -15.94 27.15 -39.25
C SER A 1106 -16.49 25.81 -38.85
N ASP A 1107 -15.64 24.89 -38.43
CA ASP A 1107 -16.05 23.51 -38.15
C ASP A 1107 -17.13 23.46 -37.06
N LEU A 1108 -17.03 24.33 -36.04
CA LEU A 1108 -18.10 24.66 -35.07
C LEU A 1108 -19.47 25.09 -35.68
N ASP A 1109 -19.45 25.94 -36.71
CA ASP A 1109 -20.68 26.48 -37.34
C ASP A 1109 -21.40 25.39 -38.17
N GLU A 1110 -20.64 24.41 -38.65
CA GLU A 1110 -21.11 23.28 -39.43
C GLU A 1110 -21.52 22.10 -38.53
N GLY A 1111 -20.76 21.85 -37.47
CA GLY A 1111 -20.91 20.76 -36.50
C GLY A 1111 -20.89 19.38 -37.17
N GLN A 1112 -21.29 18.32 -36.45
CA GLN A 1112 -21.38 16.96 -37.01
C GLN A 1112 -22.53 16.75 -38.03
N GLN A 1113 -22.94 17.78 -38.76
CA GLN A 1113 -23.94 17.64 -39.82
C GLN A 1113 -23.34 16.83 -40.97
N ASP A 1114 -24.09 15.83 -41.43
CA ASP A 1114 -23.79 15.08 -42.66
C ASP A 1114 -24.98 15.35 -43.61
N SER A 1115 -24.85 16.42 -44.41
CA SER A 1115 -25.94 16.92 -45.26
C SER A 1115 -26.31 15.96 -46.38
N ASP A 1116 -25.39 15.08 -46.78
CA ASP A 1116 -25.51 14.21 -47.94
C ASP A 1116 -25.72 12.71 -47.59
N TYR A 1117 -25.56 12.38 -46.31
CA TYR A 1117 -25.74 11.08 -45.64
C TYR A 1117 -24.72 10.00 -46.06
N ASP A 1118 -23.48 10.37 -46.37
CA ASP A 1118 -22.43 9.43 -46.73
C ASP A 1118 -21.55 8.97 -45.56
N GLY A 1119 -21.69 9.61 -44.41
CA GLY A 1119 -20.99 9.29 -43.16
C GLY A 1119 -19.75 10.14 -42.89
N VAL A 1120 -19.46 11.14 -43.72
CA VAL A 1120 -18.46 12.20 -43.47
C VAL A 1120 -19.19 13.46 -43.01
N GLY A 1121 -18.63 14.19 -42.05
CA GLY A 1121 -19.19 15.45 -41.58
C GLY A 1121 -18.93 16.58 -42.59
N ASP A 1122 -19.86 17.54 -42.67
CA ASP A 1122 -19.80 18.68 -43.58
C ASP A 1122 -18.50 19.48 -43.36
N TRP A 1123 -18.02 19.61 -42.11
CA TRP A 1123 -16.76 20.26 -41.68
C TRP A 1123 -15.47 19.72 -42.31
N VAL A 1124 -15.51 18.51 -42.88
CA VAL A 1124 -14.39 17.91 -43.65
C VAL A 1124 -14.82 17.41 -45.03
N ASP A 1125 -16.09 17.60 -45.40
CA ASP A 1125 -16.64 17.25 -46.72
C ASP A 1125 -16.96 18.49 -47.56
N TYR A 1126 -15.91 19.05 -48.14
CA TYR A 1126 -15.97 20.09 -49.16
C TYR A 1126 -16.89 19.79 -50.36
N GLN A 1127 -17.33 18.53 -50.58
CA GLN A 1127 -17.94 18.07 -51.84
C GLN A 1127 -19.33 17.41 -51.74
N GLY A 1128 -20.10 17.71 -50.70
CA GLY A 1128 -21.52 17.36 -50.52
C GLY A 1128 -22.53 17.95 -51.54
N ASP A 1129 -22.23 17.95 -52.84
CA ASP A 1129 -23.24 17.86 -53.90
C ASP A 1129 -22.59 17.44 -55.24
N LEU A 1130 -22.77 16.18 -55.67
CA LEU A 1130 -23.28 15.80 -57.00
C LEU A 1130 -23.05 14.32 -57.35
N VAL A 1131 -24.14 13.56 -57.36
CA VAL A 1131 -24.26 12.38 -58.25
C VAL A 1131 -24.34 12.84 -59.72
N GLY A 1132 -23.18 13.09 -60.34
CA GLY A 1132 -22.90 12.99 -61.77
C GLY A 1132 -23.45 14.07 -62.72
N GLY A 1133 -22.56 14.92 -63.24
CA GLY A 1133 -22.79 15.61 -64.52
C GLY A 1133 -22.00 16.90 -64.73
N GLY A 1134 -20.78 16.81 -65.26
CA GLY A 1134 -19.93 17.99 -65.51
C GLY A 1134 -20.43 18.97 -66.59
N CYS A 1135 -19.93 20.20 -66.51
CA CYS A 1135 -19.46 21.09 -67.60
C CYS A 1135 -18.96 22.41 -66.98
N GLY A 1136 -17.73 22.91 -67.21
CA GLY A 1136 -16.65 22.49 -68.10
C GLY A 1136 -15.36 23.26 -67.76
N THR A 1137 -14.18 22.92 -68.27
CA THR A 1137 -13.85 22.37 -69.59
C THR A 1137 -12.56 21.54 -69.55
N ALA A 1138 -12.53 20.31 -70.10
CA ALA A 1138 -11.72 19.96 -71.27
C ALA A 1138 -12.02 18.52 -71.80
N TRP A 1139 -12.37 18.46 -73.09
CA TRP A 1139 -12.07 17.36 -74.05
C TRP A 1139 -12.66 15.94 -73.87
N ALA A 1140 -13.80 15.74 -74.53
CA ALA A 1140 -14.12 14.68 -75.50
C ALA A 1140 -13.65 13.22 -75.29
N GLY A 1141 -14.64 12.31 -75.17
CA GLY A 1141 -14.63 11.08 -75.98
C GLY A 1141 -15.15 9.77 -75.35
N ALA A 1142 -16.45 9.52 -75.51
CA ALA A 1142 -17.06 8.23 -75.93
C ALA A 1142 -16.86 6.95 -75.09
N LEU A 1143 -17.96 6.42 -74.50
CA LEU A 1143 -18.66 5.17 -74.89
C LEU A 1143 -19.57 4.65 -73.75
N LEU A 1144 -20.86 4.49 -74.06
CA LEU A 1144 -21.85 3.60 -73.40
C LEU A 1144 -21.45 2.10 -73.58
N PRO A 1145 -22.15 1.08 -73.00
CA PRO A 1145 -23.08 1.05 -71.84
C PRO A 1145 -22.95 -0.20 -70.89
N GLY A 1146 -23.53 -0.11 -69.67
CA GLY A 1146 -24.63 -1.02 -69.28
C GLY A 1146 -24.41 -2.16 -68.27
N LEU A 1147 -25.35 -2.19 -67.29
CA LEU A 1147 -26.08 -3.33 -66.72
C LEU A 1147 -25.53 -4.11 -65.47
N THR A 1148 -26.24 -3.89 -64.34
CA THR A 1148 -27.00 -4.85 -63.50
C THR A 1148 -26.38 -5.71 -62.36
N LEU A 1149 -27.17 -5.74 -61.25
CA LEU A 1149 -27.35 -6.79 -60.19
C LEU A 1149 -26.24 -6.90 -59.11
N ALA A 1150 -26.45 -7.19 -57.81
CA ALA A 1150 -27.62 -7.58 -56.99
C ALA A 1150 -27.30 -7.55 -55.46
N PHE A 1151 -28.36 -7.35 -54.66
CA PHE A 1151 -28.63 -7.84 -53.29
C PHE A 1151 -27.90 -9.13 -52.79
N TRP A 1152 -27.40 -9.16 -51.53
CA TRP A 1152 -27.95 -9.92 -50.37
C TRP A 1152 -27.13 -9.78 -49.05
N ARG A 1153 -27.84 -9.74 -47.91
CA ARG A 1153 -27.40 -9.95 -46.49
C ARG A 1153 -26.95 -11.40 -46.21
N ARG A 1154 -26.14 -11.63 -45.16
CA ARG A 1154 -26.32 -12.59 -44.00
C ARG A 1154 -24.96 -13.00 -43.38
N ARG A 1155 -24.74 -12.85 -42.07
CA ARG A 1155 -25.11 -13.71 -40.88
C ARG A 1155 -24.34 -15.04 -40.75
N THR A 1156 -23.67 -15.19 -39.59
CA THR A 1156 -23.44 -16.39 -38.73
C THR A 1156 -22.72 -17.62 -39.27
N LEU A 1157 -21.77 -18.15 -38.48
CA LEU A 1157 -21.32 -19.54 -38.55
C LEU A 1157 -20.89 -20.08 -37.18
N ALA A 1158 -21.82 -20.71 -36.46
CA ALA A 1158 -21.52 -21.78 -35.52
C ALA A 1158 -21.50 -23.13 -36.27
N ARG A 1159 -20.52 -23.97 -35.94
CA ARG A 1159 -20.36 -25.34 -36.48
C ARG A 1159 -20.59 -26.35 -35.36
N ARG A 1160 -21.56 -27.25 -35.49
CA ARG A 1160 -21.46 -28.63 -34.98
C ARG A 1160 -22.27 -29.61 -35.84
N THR A 1161 -21.76 -30.84 -35.85
CA THR A 1161 -21.91 -31.88 -36.86
C THR A 1161 -23.02 -32.91 -36.60
N ARG A 1162 -23.66 -33.33 -37.70
CA ARG A 1162 -24.23 -34.67 -38.05
C ARG A 1162 -25.01 -35.50 -37.00
N ALA A 1163 -26.28 -35.76 -37.30
CA ALA A 1163 -26.79 -37.00 -37.92
C ALA A 1163 -28.19 -36.79 -38.50
#